data_AF-A0A0V0XHS7-F1
#
_entry.id   AF-A0A0V0XHS7-F1
#
_cell.length_a   1.000
_cell.length_b   1.000
_cell.length_c   1.000
_cell.angle_alpha   90.00
_cell.angle_beta   90.00
_cell.angle_gamma   90.00
#
_symmetry.space_group_name_H-M   'P 1'
#
loop_
_entity.id
_entity.type
_entity.pdbx_description
1 polymer ?
#
loop_
_entity_poly.entity_id
_entity_poly.type
_entity_poly.pdbx_seq_one_letter_code
_entity_poly.pdbx_strand_id
1 'polypeptide(L)'
;MFKHGADFSELDLEGNLLTRASAEGNSTSEVGFLTVDGTAGEVQNGVDCNENGSMSKSSFENAPQNEKKENTIESCKESNNCMKSETAEQMFSRLKIGLKDGKIAGKELVDSVFQLLVGGPFNMENAFLIQNKEYIIPMVYLLDASPPHLQFAYFWLKCGVHRNLEACAESGLIRALLGRLPDAEEVVADFLIELLTILTTYSINVKDMKMFLRALRAVDNKWPRHSAKLLLVIKQMLRKEGPDVFFSFFGGSKTGIHIPPLSKWPYQNGWSFVTWVRLDPESSATFEEETPYLFSFRTRNGLGHSCHFVGNCMVVTTVKNKNGQSVQQCIKYELQVRKWYHVVLAYSYSRWGRSELQCYVNGQPVSGFEFNWHVSTNEQYDRCFVGCCPDSNGKNSFSGQMSVLYLFSESLNLQQVNSLYGLGPNYQSCFKFKNEVDIPVAYMKYLFDGKLSSALVFAYSPQNCDRQLCLNSVMKENQGYFFQTPHAVMMDGVNVVVTRSIHTTLHSVGGVQVFLPLLTQLDFPVQTSTLLSIFSQLLVCSPGVQQQLLQTNAFLVIGVSLTAANKKHITESVLNTFIEIAHFLISPESSSANLLRQLFEFVLLNPNLWINTDGKVSLVLLLVQTKLYQYLATDFYDKAKIFNPVRRVTTVMQLLHSLKFYYWVTDPRRRSGIDGKGKAGPRPTVDNILTIRGHILTLMYKIVSNNEPGAQTGDELKAILNFLTTVHEDDNLTDVLSMLIKLVAANPAMLIPAFDKKRGVWVVFKLIGAANENVRLLALKLFDTMNPYNLYTLLTDRLLLHATFINVRTYNVLFEILIEKMTSEILDGRHPEPSTNCKFENPMLIRTIASLLQQSDQQNTEVLEVKKNYFANVCMARLVDFFDFFGAQH
;
A
#
# COMPACT_ATOMS: atom_id res chain seq x y z
N MET A 1 -34.73 -8.04 -6.72
CA MET A 1 -35.10 -6.74 -7.31
C MET A 1 -34.14 -6.42 -8.45
N PHE A 2 -34.48 -6.74 -9.70
CA PHE A 2 -33.68 -6.37 -10.88
C PHE A 2 -34.62 -6.18 -12.07
N LYS A 3 -35.17 -4.97 -12.23
CA LYS A 3 -35.93 -4.58 -13.43
C LYS A 3 -36.11 -3.07 -13.66
N HIS A 4 -35.14 -2.26 -13.22
CA HIS A 4 -34.91 -0.91 -13.74
C HIS A 4 -33.39 -0.68 -13.83
N GLY A 5 -32.94 0.01 -14.88
CA GLY A 5 -31.58 0.52 -14.94
C GLY A 5 -31.48 1.76 -14.07
N ALA A 6 -30.50 1.79 -13.16
CA ALA A 6 -30.14 3.02 -12.48
C ALA A 6 -29.27 3.86 -13.42
N ASP A 7 -29.72 5.06 -13.74
CA ASP A 7 -28.85 6.07 -14.34
C ASP A 7 -27.88 6.56 -13.26
N PHE A 8 -26.59 6.66 -13.60
CA PHE A 8 -25.52 7.05 -12.66
C PHE A 8 -24.99 8.47 -12.91
N SER A 9 -25.77 9.29 -13.65
CA SER A 9 -25.47 10.71 -13.89
C SER A 9 -25.59 11.58 -12.63
N GLU A 10 -26.54 11.29 -11.74
CA GLU A 10 -26.77 12.03 -10.48
C GLU A 10 -26.12 11.33 -9.27
N LEU A 11 -24.80 11.44 -9.16
CA LEU A 11 -24.08 11.29 -7.90
C LEU A 11 -23.59 12.67 -7.44
N ASP A 12 -24.48 13.39 -6.78
CA ASP A 12 -24.20 14.75 -6.31
C ASP A 12 -23.16 14.73 -5.17
N LEU A 13 -22.32 15.77 -5.14
CA LEU A 13 -21.03 15.74 -4.44
C LEU A 13 -21.03 16.47 -3.08
N GLU A 14 -22.22 16.72 -2.54
CA GLU A 14 -22.45 17.25 -1.20
C GLU A 14 -22.60 16.11 -0.19
N GLY A 15 -21.65 16.03 0.76
CA GLY A 15 -21.57 14.91 1.69
C GLY A 15 -22.46 15.07 2.91
N ASN A 16 -23.42 14.17 3.10
CA ASN A 16 -24.14 13.99 4.37
C ASN A 16 -24.63 12.54 4.57
N LEU A 17 -23.73 11.66 5.05
CA LEU A 17 -24.10 10.36 5.61
C LEU A 17 -23.20 10.01 6.80
N LEU A 18 -23.70 10.28 8.01
CA LEU A 18 -23.16 9.77 9.27
C LEU A 18 -24.27 9.24 10.16
N THR A 19 -23.90 8.34 11.07
CA THR A 19 -24.68 7.85 12.23
C THR A 19 -26.09 7.29 11.96
N ARG A 20 -26.18 5.96 11.89
CA ARG A 20 -27.34 5.19 12.38
C ARG A 20 -26.89 4.04 13.28
N ALA A 21 -26.90 4.28 14.59
CA ALA A 21 -26.82 3.25 15.62
C ALA A 21 -27.55 3.75 16.89
N SER A 22 -28.54 2.98 17.33
CA SER A 22 -29.15 2.93 18.68
C SER A 22 -29.11 4.18 19.59
N ALA A 23 -30.28 4.81 19.80
CA ALA A 23 -30.80 5.13 21.14
C ALA A 23 -32.33 5.36 21.08
N GLU A 24 -33.05 4.85 22.07
CA GLU A 24 -34.43 5.24 22.37
C GLU A 24 -34.41 6.31 23.47
N GLY A 25 -35.34 7.27 23.48
CA GLY A 25 -35.43 8.25 24.57
C GLY A 25 -36.21 9.52 24.23
N ASN A 26 -37.32 9.75 24.93
CA ASN A 26 -38.18 10.93 24.80
C ASN A 26 -37.46 12.24 25.16
N SER A 27 -37.76 13.34 24.45
CA SER A 27 -38.54 14.47 25.03
C SER A 27 -38.77 15.59 24.01
N THR A 28 -39.70 16.50 24.33
CA THR A 28 -40.23 17.54 23.45
C THR A 28 -39.73 18.95 23.83
N SER A 29 -39.39 19.78 22.84
CA SER A 29 -39.52 21.24 22.94
C SER A 29 -39.65 21.93 21.57
N GLU A 30 -40.25 23.11 21.62
CA GLU A 30 -40.87 23.91 20.56
C GLU A 30 -39.91 24.49 19.48
N VAL A 31 -40.50 24.96 18.37
CA VAL A 31 -39.84 25.65 17.25
C VAL A 31 -40.20 27.13 17.27
N GLY A 32 -39.21 28.02 17.18
CA GLY A 32 -39.39 29.46 16.96
C GLY A 32 -38.83 29.90 15.60
N PHE A 33 -39.68 30.41 14.72
CA PHE A 33 -39.28 31.05 13.46
C PHE A 33 -38.87 32.52 13.70
N LEU A 34 -37.97 33.04 12.87
CA LEU A 34 -37.96 34.46 12.47
C LEU A 34 -37.21 34.64 11.13
N THR A 35 -37.76 35.48 10.26
CA THR A 35 -37.30 35.77 8.89
C THR A 35 -37.36 37.28 8.64
N VAL A 36 -36.34 37.88 8.00
CA VAL A 36 -36.40 39.27 7.49
C VAL A 36 -35.56 39.39 6.20
N ASP A 37 -36.10 40.10 5.21
CA ASP A 37 -35.49 40.40 3.90
C ASP A 37 -34.57 41.65 3.92
N GLY A 38 -33.91 41.96 2.80
CA GLY A 38 -33.24 43.25 2.58
C GLY A 38 -32.54 43.36 1.21
N THR A 39 -32.86 44.39 0.42
CA THR A 39 -32.42 44.58 -0.98
C THR A 39 -31.40 45.71 -1.19
N ALA A 40 -30.85 45.79 -2.41
CA ALA A 40 -29.78 46.71 -2.83
C ALA A 40 -30.24 48.14 -3.20
N GLY A 41 -29.27 49.02 -3.47
CA GLY A 41 -29.47 50.36 -4.05
C GLY A 41 -28.17 50.95 -4.66
N GLU A 42 -28.31 51.72 -5.74
CA GLU A 42 -27.24 52.44 -6.47
C GLU A 42 -27.25 53.95 -6.13
N VAL A 43 -26.30 54.75 -6.68
CA VAL A 43 -26.47 56.10 -7.32
C VAL A 43 -25.08 56.77 -7.58
N GLN A 44 -25.05 57.91 -8.29
CA GLN A 44 -23.94 58.40 -9.15
C GLN A 44 -23.40 59.82 -8.84
N ASN A 45 -22.18 60.11 -9.35
CA ASN A 45 -21.68 61.36 -9.99
C ASN A 45 -21.53 62.74 -9.25
N GLY A 46 -20.53 63.51 -9.72
CA GLY A 46 -20.19 64.93 -9.40
C GLY A 46 -18.69 65.09 -9.07
N VAL A 47 -17.76 65.64 -9.88
CA VAL A 47 -17.63 66.89 -10.69
C VAL A 47 -17.31 68.14 -9.85
N ASP A 48 -16.09 68.72 -10.00
CA ASP A 48 -15.85 70.15 -10.33
C ASP A 48 -14.37 70.50 -10.69
N CYS A 49 -14.04 71.78 -10.97
CA CYS A 49 -12.86 72.23 -11.75
C CYS A 49 -11.88 73.26 -11.08
N ASN A 50 -10.93 73.80 -11.89
CA ASN A 50 -10.04 75.00 -11.69
C ASN A 50 -8.74 74.82 -10.85
N GLU A 51 -7.62 75.57 -11.01
CA GLU A 51 -7.20 76.67 -11.92
C GLU A 51 -5.65 76.90 -11.98
N ASN A 52 -5.14 77.61 -13.02
CA ASN A 52 -3.93 78.52 -13.10
C ASN A 52 -2.53 78.15 -12.50
N GLY A 53 -1.35 78.60 -12.99
CA GLY A 53 -0.93 79.41 -14.18
C GLY A 53 0.57 79.87 -14.13
N SER A 54 1.14 80.41 -15.24
CA SER A 54 2.52 81.00 -15.44
C SER A 54 3.75 80.02 -15.42
N MET A 55 4.76 80.00 -16.33
CA MET A 55 5.74 80.96 -16.95
C MET A 55 7.04 81.21 -16.11
N SER A 56 8.28 81.31 -16.64
CA SER A 56 8.82 81.30 -18.04
C SER A 56 10.37 81.23 -18.17
N LYS A 57 10.92 80.75 -19.32
CA LYS A 57 12.22 81.12 -19.99
C LYS A 57 13.57 80.80 -19.26
N SER A 58 14.78 80.75 -19.83
CA SER A 58 15.41 80.61 -21.21
C SER A 58 16.98 80.67 -21.04
N SER A 59 17.96 80.34 -21.92
CA SER A 59 18.15 79.73 -23.27
C SER A 59 19.68 79.69 -23.62
N PHE A 60 20.12 79.08 -24.75
CA PHE A 60 21.50 79.05 -25.35
C PHE A 60 22.59 78.20 -24.63
N GLU A 61 23.72 77.74 -25.24
CA GLU A 61 24.03 77.14 -26.58
C GLU A 61 25.53 76.71 -26.67
N ASN A 62 25.91 75.99 -27.75
CA ASN A 62 27.28 75.76 -28.30
C ASN A 62 28.17 74.56 -27.84
N ALA A 63 29.07 74.19 -28.77
CA ALA A 63 30.12 73.14 -28.78
C ALA A 63 31.37 73.73 -29.52
N PRO A 64 32.44 73.01 -29.99
CA PRO A 64 32.78 71.57 -29.96
C PRO A 64 34.29 71.21 -29.70
N GLN A 65 34.67 69.96 -30.02
CA GLN A 65 36.00 69.43 -30.46
C GLN A 65 37.12 68.97 -29.47
N ASN A 66 37.50 67.68 -29.69
CA ASN A 66 38.87 67.10 -29.89
C ASN A 66 39.80 66.52 -28.79
N GLU A 67 40.45 65.43 -29.22
CA GLU A 67 41.75 64.81 -28.85
C GLU A 67 41.94 63.95 -27.56
N LYS A 68 42.13 62.64 -27.82
CA LYS A 68 43.13 61.70 -27.23
C LYS A 68 43.27 61.48 -25.70
N LYS A 69 42.74 60.32 -25.28
CA LYS A 69 43.35 59.29 -24.40
C LYS A 69 44.41 59.71 -23.37
N GLU A 70 44.08 59.51 -22.09
CA GLU A 70 44.96 58.80 -21.15
C GLU A 70 44.12 57.96 -20.16
N ASN A 71 44.69 56.91 -19.56
CA ASN A 71 43.97 55.96 -18.70
C ASN A 71 44.32 56.20 -17.22
N THR A 72 43.35 56.61 -16.41
CA THR A 72 43.42 56.48 -14.94
C THR A 72 42.04 56.10 -14.39
N ILE A 73 42.00 55.26 -13.35
CA ILE A 73 40.77 54.77 -12.72
C ILE A 73 40.43 55.69 -11.55
N GLU A 74 39.31 56.43 -11.62
CA GLU A 74 38.71 57.03 -10.42
C GLU A 74 37.18 57.18 -10.54
N SER A 75 36.54 57.51 -9.41
CA SER A 75 35.11 57.27 -9.19
C SER A 75 34.15 58.25 -9.86
N CYS A 76 33.01 57.74 -10.33
CA CYS A 76 31.77 58.50 -10.40
C CYS A 76 30.80 58.01 -9.31
N LYS A 77 30.64 58.81 -8.25
CA LYS A 77 29.42 58.83 -7.43
C LYS A 77 28.36 59.73 -8.10
N GLU A 78 27.14 59.65 -7.58
CA GLU A 78 26.07 60.66 -7.73
C GLU A 78 25.49 60.88 -9.14
N SER A 79 24.46 60.07 -9.43
CA SER A 79 23.29 60.50 -10.20
C SER A 79 21.98 59.94 -9.61
N ASN A 80 21.86 60.01 -8.28
CA ASN A 80 20.65 59.67 -7.55
C ASN A 80 19.60 60.79 -7.67
N ASN A 81 18.73 60.73 -8.69
CA ASN A 81 17.29 61.05 -8.59
C ASN A 81 16.57 61.02 -9.96
N CYS A 82 15.82 59.93 -10.23
CA CYS A 82 14.35 59.99 -10.39
C CYS A 82 13.76 58.59 -10.66
N MET A 83 14.05 57.61 -9.80
CA MET A 83 13.23 56.40 -9.73
C MET A 83 12.27 56.54 -8.55
N LYS A 84 11.01 56.89 -8.83
CA LYS A 84 9.93 56.47 -7.93
C LYS A 84 9.99 54.94 -7.90
N SER A 85 9.97 54.34 -6.72
CA SER A 85 10.00 52.88 -6.59
C SER A 85 8.83 52.28 -7.36
N GLU A 86 9.11 51.64 -8.49
CA GLU A 86 8.11 50.96 -9.31
C GLU A 86 7.41 49.92 -8.44
N THR A 87 6.09 50.04 -8.26
CA THR A 87 5.36 49.08 -7.43
C THR A 87 5.37 47.72 -8.11
N ALA A 88 5.27 46.62 -7.34
CA ALA A 88 5.34 45.28 -7.93
C ALA A 88 4.30 45.07 -9.04
N GLU A 89 3.09 45.65 -8.90
CA GLU A 89 2.05 45.63 -9.93
C GLU A 89 2.44 46.39 -11.21
N GLN A 90 3.07 47.56 -11.08
CA GLN A 90 3.63 48.31 -12.20
C GLN A 90 4.76 47.53 -12.87
N MET A 91 5.64 46.90 -12.09
CA MET A 91 6.74 46.08 -12.58
C MET A 91 6.22 44.84 -13.33
N PHE A 92 5.27 44.09 -12.77
CA PHE A 92 4.60 42.99 -13.47
C PHE A 92 3.91 43.45 -14.76
N SER A 93 3.30 44.65 -14.76
CA SER A 93 2.66 45.22 -15.95
C SER A 93 3.68 45.61 -17.02
N ARG A 94 4.79 46.26 -16.64
CA ARG A 94 5.91 46.61 -17.54
C ARG A 94 6.56 45.36 -18.13
N LEU A 95 6.81 44.33 -17.31
CA LEU A 95 7.33 43.05 -17.78
C LEU A 95 6.35 42.41 -18.79
N LYS A 96 5.05 42.39 -18.50
CA LYS A 96 4.02 41.82 -19.39
C LYS A 96 3.87 42.56 -20.72
N ILE A 97 4.10 43.88 -20.74
CA ILE A 97 4.10 44.69 -21.97
C ILE A 97 5.41 44.48 -22.74
N GLY A 98 6.56 44.63 -22.11
CA GLY A 98 7.87 44.47 -22.77
C GLY A 98 8.13 43.06 -23.32
N LEU A 99 7.50 42.05 -22.73
CA LEU A 99 7.51 40.66 -23.21
C LEU A 99 6.65 40.46 -24.46
N LYS A 100 5.48 41.12 -24.55
CA LYS A 100 4.67 41.16 -25.79
C LYS A 100 5.35 41.93 -26.91
N ASP A 101 6.03 43.02 -26.57
CA ASP A 101 6.77 43.85 -27.51
C ASP A 101 8.11 43.23 -27.97
N GLY A 102 8.54 42.10 -27.39
CA GLY A 102 9.84 41.47 -27.67
C GLY A 102 11.06 42.28 -27.20
N LYS A 103 10.87 43.25 -26.30
CA LYS A 103 11.89 44.23 -25.86
C LYS A 103 12.70 43.79 -24.64
N ILE A 104 12.28 42.75 -23.93
CA ILE A 104 12.92 42.26 -22.71
C ILE A 104 13.64 40.94 -23.01
N ALA A 105 14.93 40.85 -22.69
CA ALA A 105 15.66 39.60 -22.84
C ALA A 105 15.19 38.59 -21.79
N GLY A 106 15.10 37.32 -22.17
CA GLY A 106 14.51 36.29 -21.31
C GLY A 106 15.19 36.11 -19.95
N LYS A 107 16.47 36.44 -19.84
CA LYS A 107 17.20 36.49 -18.56
C LYS A 107 16.73 37.66 -17.67
N GLU A 108 16.56 38.84 -18.23
CA GLU A 108 16.14 40.05 -17.49
C GLU A 108 14.74 39.89 -16.90
N LEU A 109 13.83 39.24 -17.63
CA LEU A 109 12.50 38.85 -17.15
C LEU A 109 12.62 37.97 -15.88
N VAL A 110 13.47 36.96 -15.93
CA VAL A 110 13.64 35.95 -14.88
C VAL A 110 14.33 36.53 -13.65
N ASP A 111 15.42 37.28 -13.84
CA ASP A 111 16.13 37.98 -12.76
C ASP A 111 15.23 39.01 -12.06
N SER A 112 14.40 39.75 -12.82
CA SER A 112 13.40 40.69 -12.26
C SER A 112 12.33 40.00 -11.42
N VAL A 113 11.83 38.84 -11.87
CA VAL A 113 10.81 38.07 -11.16
C VAL A 113 11.36 37.44 -9.88
N PHE A 114 12.59 36.90 -9.91
CA PHE A 114 13.22 36.39 -8.68
C PHE A 114 13.56 37.53 -7.71
N GLN A 115 13.96 38.71 -8.20
CA GLN A 115 14.15 39.88 -7.34
C GLN A 115 12.88 40.29 -6.59
N LEU A 116 11.71 40.24 -7.26
CA LEU A 116 10.40 40.47 -6.61
C LEU A 116 10.06 39.39 -5.57
N LEU A 117 10.31 38.11 -5.87
CA LEU A 117 10.00 36.99 -4.96
C LEU A 117 10.90 36.94 -3.72
N VAL A 118 12.19 37.20 -3.89
CA VAL A 118 13.20 37.21 -2.82
C VAL A 118 13.18 38.54 -2.03
N GLY A 119 12.63 39.62 -2.59
CA GLY A 119 12.61 40.95 -1.97
C GLY A 119 13.93 41.71 -2.07
N GLY A 120 14.86 41.22 -2.90
CA GLY A 120 16.23 41.71 -3.03
C GLY A 120 16.96 41.03 -4.20
N PRO A 121 18.20 41.42 -4.53
CA PRO A 121 18.94 40.84 -5.64
C PRO A 121 19.10 39.32 -5.47
N PHE A 122 18.55 38.56 -6.40
CA PHE A 122 18.57 37.10 -6.36
C PHE A 122 20.00 36.54 -6.48
N ASN A 123 20.37 35.61 -5.61
CA ASN A 123 21.60 34.83 -5.69
C ASN A 123 21.33 33.37 -5.31
N MET A 124 21.70 32.43 -6.18
CA MET A 124 21.43 30.99 -6.02
C MET A 124 22.08 30.34 -4.80
N GLU A 125 23.16 30.92 -4.27
CA GLU A 125 23.91 30.37 -3.12
C GLU A 125 23.47 30.97 -1.78
N ASN A 126 23.13 32.28 -1.77
CA ASN A 126 22.98 33.04 -0.52
C ASN A 126 21.71 33.92 -0.43
N ALA A 127 20.93 34.08 -1.51
CA ALA A 127 19.72 34.90 -1.53
C ALA A 127 18.65 34.29 -2.46
N PHE A 128 18.09 33.15 -2.04
CA PHE A 128 17.14 32.35 -2.83
C PHE A 128 15.83 31.99 -2.07
N LEU A 129 15.65 32.49 -0.85
CA LEU A 129 14.43 32.25 -0.08
C LEU A 129 13.30 33.18 -0.55
N ILE A 130 12.10 32.63 -0.78
CA ILE A 130 10.93 33.43 -1.15
C ILE A 130 10.45 34.19 0.10
N GLN A 131 10.48 35.52 0.02
CA GLN A 131 9.89 36.40 1.04
C GLN A 131 8.47 36.80 0.64
N ASN A 132 8.28 37.21 -0.62
CA ASN A 132 7.02 37.76 -1.12
C ASN A 132 6.17 36.70 -1.82
N LYS A 133 5.58 35.79 -1.03
CA LYS A 133 4.78 34.65 -1.53
C LYS A 133 3.55 35.05 -2.37
N GLU A 134 3.08 36.28 -2.25
CA GLU A 134 1.97 36.86 -3.01
C GLU A 134 2.26 36.91 -4.53
N TYR A 135 3.53 37.10 -4.92
CA TYR A 135 3.95 37.22 -6.32
C TYR A 135 4.13 35.86 -7.03
N ILE A 136 3.97 34.73 -6.34
CA ILE A 136 4.08 33.38 -6.93
C ILE A 136 3.01 33.16 -8.01
N ILE A 137 1.77 33.58 -7.77
CA ILE A 137 0.67 33.40 -8.73
C ILE A 137 0.74 34.42 -9.90
N PRO A 138 1.03 35.72 -9.68
CA PRO A 138 1.40 36.65 -10.75
C PRO A 138 2.57 36.19 -11.62
N MET A 139 3.62 35.58 -11.05
CA MET A 139 4.72 34.96 -11.82
C MET A 139 4.20 33.93 -12.81
N VAL A 140 3.36 32.99 -12.36
CA VAL A 140 2.79 31.95 -13.24
C VAL A 140 2.09 32.57 -14.44
N TYR A 141 1.18 33.53 -14.20
CA TYR A 141 0.43 34.22 -15.26
C TYR A 141 1.25 35.20 -16.12
N LEU A 142 2.44 35.60 -15.68
CA LEU A 142 3.39 36.35 -16.52
C LEU A 142 4.08 35.42 -17.52
N LEU A 143 4.40 34.18 -17.09
CA LEU A 143 5.08 33.18 -17.90
C LEU A 143 4.17 32.57 -18.99
N ASP A 144 2.84 32.71 -18.87
CA ASP A 144 1.88 32.50 -19.98
C ASP A 144 2.27 33.25 -21.26
N ALA A 145 2.80 34.47 -21.10
CA ALA A 145 3.20 35.34 -22.20
C ALA A 145 4.67 35.13 -22.61
N SER A 146 5.40 34.21 -21.98
CA SER A 146 6.80 33.95 -22.28
C SER A 146 6.98 32.77 -23.27
N PRO A 147 7.92 32.86 -24.22
CA PRO A 147 8.29 31.74 -25.08
C PRO A 147 8.58 30.44 -24.30
N PRO A 148 8.27 29.24 -24.85
CA PRO A 148 8.45 27.98 -24.14
C PRO A 148 9.85 27.73 -23.57
N HIS A 149 10.91 28.25 -24.22
CA HIS A 149 12.29 28.13 -23.74
C HIS A 149 12.59 28.96 -22.47
N LEU A 150 11.75 29.95 -22.13
CA LEU A 150 11.83 30.71 -20.87
C LEU A 150 10.95 30.14 -19.77
N GLN A 151 9.97 29.30 -20.13
CA GLN A 151 9.22 28.48 -19.18
C GLN A 151 10.09 27.37 -18.54
N PHE A 152 11.37 27.26 -18.94
CA PHE A 152 12.39 26.51 -18.19
C PHE A 152 12.81 27.23 -16.89
N ALA A 153 12.51 28.53 -16.70
CA ALA A 153 12.79 29.24 -15.44
C ALA A 153 12.06 28.65 -14.22
N TYR A 154 10.99 27.89 -14.43
CA TYR A 154 10.34 27.05 -13.40
C TYR A 154 11.31 26.03 -12.76
N PHE A 155 12.46 25.71 -13.38
CA PHE A 155 13.49 24.86 -12.80
C PHE A 155 14.03 25.42 -11.47
N TRP A 156 13.91 26.72 -11.20
CA TRP A 156 14.24 27.31 -9.91
C TRP A 156 13.30 26.87 -8.77
N LEU A 157 12.08 26.44 -9.07
CA LEU A 157 11.22 25.79 -8.07
C LEU A 157 11.69 24.36 -7.72
N LYS A 158 12.73 23.83 -8.40
CA LYS A 158 13.52 22.67 -7.92
C LYS A 158 14.52 23.03 -6.83
N CYS A 159 14.67 24.29 -6.42
CA CYS A 159 15.54 24.72 -5.33
C CYS A 159 15.05 24.30 -3.92
N GLY A 160 14.61 23.05 -3.77
CA GLY A 160 15.16 22.08 -2.81
C GLY A 160 15.10 22.39 -1.31
N VAL A 161 14.41 23.45 -0.92
CA VAL A 161 14.34 23.96 0.46
C VAL A 161 12.87 24.11 0.84
N HIS A 162 12.48 23.46 1.94
CA HIS A 162 11.07 23.32 2.31
C HIS A 162 10.37 24.66 2.55
N ARG A 163 11.08 25.71 2.96
CA ARG A 163 10.53 27.08 3.11
C ARG A 163 9.94 27.62 1.79
N ASN A 164 10.57 27.35 0.66
CA ASN A 164 10.05 27.76 -0.66
C ASN A 164 8.85 26.89 -1.07
N LEU A 165 8.86 25.59 -0.73
CA LEU A 165 7.72 24.68 -0.96
C LEU A 165 6.50 25.04 -0.11
N GLU A 166 6.72 25.52 1.12
CA GLU A 166 5.72 26.02 2.04
C GLU A 166 5.01 27.25 1.47
N ALA A 167 5.78 28.28 1.08
CA ALA A 167 5.26 29.47 0.39
C ALA A 167 4.44 29.12 -0.87
N CYS A 168 4.90 28.14 -1.66
CA CYS A 168 4.19 27.65 -2.86
C CYS A 168 2.90 26.86 -2.55
N ALA A 169 2.89 26.09 -1.45
CA ALA A 169 1.69 25.36 -1.03
C ALA A 169 0.62 26.32 -0.49
N GLU A 170 1.01 27.32 0.31
CA GLU A 170 0.11 28.35 0.85
C GLU A 170 -0.48 29.26 -0.25
N SER A 171 0.34 29.71 -1.20
CA SER A 171 -0.11 30.54 -2.33
C SER A 171 -1.08 29.83 -3.27
N GLY A 172 -1.29 28.51 -3.10
CA GLY A 172 -2.22 27.71 -3.88
C GLY A 172 -1.68 27.32 -5.26
N LEU A 173 -0.35 27.30 -5.45
CA LEU A 173 0.31 27.03 -6.73
C LEU A 173 -0.19 25.73 -7.39
N ILE A 174 -0.44 24.68 -6.61
CA ILE A 174 -0.98 23.39 -7.10
C ILE A 174 -2.27 23.57 -7.92
N ARG A 175 -3.20 24.44 -7.49
CA ARG A 175 -4.44 24.74 -8.23
C ARG A 175 -4.18 25.49 -9.53
N ALA A 176 -3.24 26.43 -9.53
CA ALA A 176 -2.85 27.15 -10.74
C ALA A 176 -2.21 26.19 -11.77
N LEU A 177 -1.26 25.34 -11.35
CA LEU A 177 -0.62 24.36 -12.24
C LEU A 177 -1.62 23.34 -12.80
N LEU A 178 -2.52 22.80 -11.97
CA LEU A 178 -3.58 21.87 -12.42
C LEU A 178 -4.54 22.52 -13.43
N GLY A 179 -4.85 23.81 -13.27
CA GLY A 179 -5.69 24.55 -14.22
C GLY A 179 -5.05 24.77 -15.59
N ARG A 180 -3.71 24.73 -15.68
CA ARG A 180 -2.95 24.97 -16.92
C ARG A 180 -2.58 23.71 -17.68
N LEU A 181 -2.55 22.57 -17.00
CA LEU A 181 -2.10 21.29 -17.57
C LEU A 181 -2.89 20.79 -18.80
N PRO A 182 -4.20 21.06 -18.98
CA PRO A 182 -4.92 20.64 -20.19
C PRO A 182 -4.38 21.28 -21.48
N ASP A 183 -4.08 22.58 -21.42
CA ASP A 183 -3.75 23.42 -22.58
C ASP A 183 -2.25 23.49 -22.88
N ALA A 184 -1.40 23.06 -21.94
CA ALA A 184 0.06 23.13 -22.06
C ALA A 184 0.63 22.34 -23.26
N GLU A 185 1.72 22.83 -23.85
CA GLU A 185 2.54 22.03 -24.76
C GLU A 185 3.21 20.87 -24.01
N GLU A 186 3.56 19.78 -24.70
CA GLU A 186 4.03 18.56 -24.01
C GLU A 186 5.31 18.76 -23.18
N VAL A 187 6.26 19.54 -23.69
CA VAL A 187 7.50 19.92 -22.98
C VAL A 187 7.17 20.71 -21.70
N VAL A 188 6.24 21.66 -21.79
CA VAL A 188 5.79 22.47 -20.64
C VAL A 188 5.04 21.59 -19.63
N ALA A 189 4.17 20.71 -20.10
CA ALA A 189 3.37 19.81 -19.28
C ALA A 189 4.24 18.89 -18.41
N ASP A 190 5.37 18.37 -18.92
CA ASP A 190 6.30 17.57 -18.12
C ASP A 190 6.93 18.38 -16.96
N PHE A 191 7.30 19.65 -17.19
CA PHE A 191 7.77 20.53 -16.10
C PHE A 191 6.66 20.87 -15.09
N LEU A 192 5.42 21.11 -15.55
CA LEU A 192 4.27 21.31 -14.66
C LEU A 192 4.02 20.07 -13.79
N ILE A 193 4.19 18.86 -14.35
CA ILE A 193 4.00 17.58 -13.67
C ILE A 193 5.13 17.28 -12.68
N GLU A 194 6.39 17.58 -13.02
CA GLU A 194 7.51 17.43 -12.09
C GLU A 194 7.34 18.38 -10.88
N LEU A 195 6.95 19.64 -11.14
CA LEU A 195 6.66 20.61 -10.09
C LEU A 195 5.45 20.21 -9.23
N LEU A 196 4.35 19.74 -9.86
CA LEU A 196 3.21 19.17 -9.15
C LEU A 196 3.63 17.98 -8.27
N THR A 197 4.57 17.14 -8.72
CA THR A 197 5.11 16.02 -7.94
C THR A 197 5.81 16.49 -6.68
N ILE A 198 6.70 17.48 -6.78
CA ILE A 198 7.43 18.03 -5.64
C ILE A 198 6.45 18.67 -4.63
N LEU A 199 5.52 19.50 -5.11
CA LEU A 199 4.56 20.21 -4.27
C LEU A 199 3.58 19.26 -3.57
N THR A 200 2.95 18.35 -4.29
CA THR A 200 1.92 17.45 -3.73
C THR A 200 2.50 16.35 -2.85
N THR A 201 3.77 15.96 -3.03
CA THR A 201 4.47 15.06 -2.11
C THR A 201 4.83 15.77 -0.79
N TYR A 202 5.09 17.07 -0.81
CA TYR A 202 5.29 17.86 0.41
C TYR A 202 3.97 18.09 1.17
N SER A 203 2.95 18.65 0.49
CA SER A 203 1.65 18.93 1.09
C SER A 203 0.55 19.05 0.04
N ILE A 204 -0.59 18.38 0.24
CA ILE A 204 -1.78 18.53 -0.59
C ILE A 204 -2.99 18.79 0.30
N ASN A 205 -3.84 19.77 -0.02
CA ASN A 205 -5.04 20.09 0.78
C ASN A 205 -6.33 19.55 0.13
N VAL A 206 -7.44 19.58 0.86
CA VAL A 206 -8.76 19.06 0.42
C VAL A 206 -9.28 19.73 -0.86
N LYS A 207 -9.04 21.04 -1.07
CA LYS A 207 -9.44 21.74 -2.30
C LYS A 207 -8.58 21.30 -3.48
N ASP A 208 -7.26 21.22 -3.26
CA ASP A 208 -6.29 20.82 -4.27
C ASP A 208 -6.50 19.35 -4.69
N MET A 209 -6.75 18.44 -3.74
CA MET A 209 -7.04 17.03 -4.01
C MET A 209 -8.37 16.84 -4.73
N LYS A 210 -9.42 17.61 -4.39
CA LYS A 210 -10.68 17.62 -5.17
C LYS A 210 -10.44 18.13 -6.60
N MET A 211 -9.53 19.09 -6.81
CA MET A 211 -9.14 19.54 -8.15
C MET A 211 -8.33 18.46 -8.91
N PHE A 212 -7.41 17.78 -8.22
CA PHE A 212 -6.59 16.70 -8.79
C PHE A 212 -7.45 15.52 -9.25
N LEU A 213 -8.42 15.09 -8.44
CA LEU A 213 -9.38 14.04 -8.80
C LEU A 213 -10.27 14.45 -9.98
N ARG A 214 -10.66 15.74 -10.09
CA ARG A 214 -11.38 16.27 -11.27
C ARG A 214 -10.52 16.21 -12.53
N ALA A 215 -9.22 16.53 -12.45
CA ALA A 215 -8.28 16.41 -13.58
C ALA A 215 -7.99 14.96 -14.02
N LEU A 216 -8.45 13.97 -13.26
CA LEU A 216 -8.44 12.55 -13.64
C LEU A 216 -9.81 12.04 -14.15
N ARG A 217 -10.91 12.77 -13.95
CA ARG A 217 -12.24 12.35 -14.42
C ARG A 217 -12.30 12.40 -15.95
N ALA A 218 -12.84 11.36 -16.57
CA ALA A 218 -13.02 11.32 -18.02
C ALA A 218 -13.96 12.43 -18.52
N VAL A 219 -13.63 12.99 -19.69
CA VAL A 219 -14.40 13.99 -20.43
C VAL A 219 -14.52 13.51 -21.88
N ASP A 220 -15.68 13.65 -22.50
CA ASP A 220 -15.98 13.20 -23.88
C ASP A 220 -15.54 11.76 -24.20
N ASN A 221 -15.75 10.85 -23.23
CA ASN A 221 -15.34 9.45 -23.27
C ASN A 221 -13.83 9.24 -23.52
N LYS A 222 -13.00 10.14 -22.98
CA LYS A 222 -11.53 10.09 -23.00
C LYS A 222 -10.97 10.47 -21.63
N TRP A 223 -9.77 9.99 -21.31
CA TRP A 223 -9.00 10.60 -20.22
C TRP A 223 -8.55 12.01 -20.63
N PRO A 224 -8.56 12.99 -19.72
CA PRO A 224 -7.91 14.28 -19.95
C PRO A 224 -6.44 14.15 -20.36
N ARG A 225 -5.93 15.21 -20.99
CA ARG A 225 -4.53 15.25 -21.43
C ARG A 225 -3.61 15.05 -20.22
N HIS A 226 -2.57 14.26 -20.41
CA HIS A 226 -1.57 13.91 -19.39
C HIS A 226 -2.08 13.14 -18.14
N SER A 227 -3.33 12.63 -18.09
CA SER A 227 -3.81 11.87 -16.90
C SER A 227 -2.94 10.66 -16.54
N ALA A 228 -2.32 9.97 -17.51
CA ALA A 228 -1.37 8.90 -17.23
C ALA A 228 -0.15 9.38 -16.42
N LYS A 229 0.33 10.61 -16.69
CA LYS A 229 1.41 11.24 -15.93
C LYS A 229 0.90 11.67 -14.55
N LEU A 230 -0.32 12.20 -14.42
CA LEU A 230 -0.97 12.51 -13.13
C LEU A 230 -1.15 11.28 -12.20
N LEU A 231 -1.43 10.09 -12.74
CA LEU A 231 -1.45 8.87 -11.93
C LEU A 231 -0.07 8.52 -11.34
N LEU A 232 1.02 8.83 -12.05
CA LEU A 232 2.38 8.68 -11.52
C LEU A 232 2.67 9.71 -10.41
N VAL A 233 2.11 10.93 -10.49
CA VAL A 233 2.21 11.92 -9.40
C VAL A 233 1.59 11.37 -8.11
N ILE A 234 0.39 10.78 -8.16
CA ILE A 234 -0.24 10.12 -6.97
C ILE A 234 0.68 9.04 -6.40
N LYS A 235 1.33 8.25 -7.26
CA LYS A 235 2.29 7.22 -6.86
C LYS A 235 3.51 7.77 -6.11
N GLN A 236 3.85 9.05 -6.33
CA GLN A 236 4.91 9.76 -5.60
C GLN A 236 4.37 10.45 -4.33
N MET A 237 3.13 10.96 -4.33
CA MET A 237 2.50 11.50 -3.10
C MET A 237 2.46 10.47 -1.96
N LEU A 238 2.33 9.18 -2.28
CA LEU A 238 2.35 8.06 -1.34
C LEU A 238 3.73 7.78 -0.71
N ARG A 239 4.78 8.46 -1.19
CA ARG A 239 6.17 8.31 -0.71
C ARG A 239 6.63 9.48 0.18
N LYS A 240 5.69 10.27 0.71
CA LYS A 240 6.03 11.37 1.63
C LYS A 240 6.73 10.84 2.88
N GLU A 241 7.96 11.28 3.11
CA GLU A 241 8.72 11.02 4.34
C GLU A 241 8.59 12.18 5.34
N GLY A 242 8.62 11.86 6.63
CA GLY A 242 8.57 12.84 7.72
C GLY A 242 7.18 13.05 8.36
N PRO A 243 7.08 13.95 9.36
CA PRO A 243 5.84 14.28 10.05
C PRO A 243 4.92 15.19 9.20
N ASP A 244 3.60 15.05 9.38
CA ASP A 244 2.63 16.01 8.86
C ASP A 244 2.68 17.35 9.64
N VAL A 245 3.01 17.35 10.95
CA VAL A 245 3.11 18.57 11.78
C VAL A 245 4.46 18.65 12.51
N PHE A 246 5.19 19.77 12.38
CA PHE A 246 6.54 19.95 12.94
C PHE A 246 6.84 21.41 13.33
N PHE A 247 7.84 21.61 14.20
CA PHE A 247 8.49 22.90 14.40
C PHE A 247 9.50 23.15 13.28
N SER A 248 9.46 24.32 12.64
CA SER A 248 10.47 24.79 11.71
C SER A 248 11.25 25.96 12.32
N PHE A 249 12.58 25.87 12.28
CA PHE A 249 13.50 26.85 12.85
C PHE A 249 14.19 27.58 11.69
N PHE A 250 14.08 28.91 11.68
CA PHE A 250 14.58 29.73 10.57
C PHE A 250 16.08 30.04 10.65
N GLY A 251 16.75 29.79 11.78
CA GLY A 251 18.18 30.11 11.95
C GLY A 251 18.44 31.60 12.14
N GLY A 252 19.71 31.98 12.22
CA GLY A 252 20.12 33.35 12.55
C GLY A 252 20.32 33.55 14.06
N SER A 253 19.88 34.70 14.61
CA SER A 253 20.12 35.05 16.02
C SER A 253 18.91 34.76 16.91
N LYS A 254 19.12 33.97 17.97
CA LYS A 254 18.15 33.64 19.04
C LYS A 254 16.91 32.82 18.62
N THR A 255 16.90 32.18 17.45
CA THR A 255 15.76 31.35 17.01
C THR A 255 15.75 29.99 17.71
N GLY A 256 14.79 29.74 18.59
CA GLY A 256 14.69 28.48 19.33
C GLY A 256 13.41 28.37 20.16
N ILE A 257 13.33 27.35 21.01
CA ILE A 257 12.23 27.14 21.96
C ILE A 257 12.79 27.23 23.38
N HIS A 258 12.36 28.23 24.14
CA HIS A 258 12.71 28.40 25.54
C HIS A 258 11.86 27.49 26.42
N ILE A 259 12.51 26.67 27.24
CA ILE A 259 11.86 25.74 28.18
C ILE A 259 11.86 26.39 29.58
N PRO A 260 10.73 26.45 30.30
CA PRO A 260 10.66 27.13 31.59
C PRO A 260 11.56 26.47 32.65
N PRO A 261 12.02 27.22 33.68
CA PRO A 261 13.04 26.75 34.61
C PRO A 261 12.69 25.44 35.32
N LEU A 262 13.61 24.47 35.22
CA LEU A 262 13.51 23.20 35.93
C LEU A 262 14.02 23.36 37.36
N SER A 263 13.21 22.94 38.34
CA SER A 263 13.53 22.98 39.77
C SER A 263 14.55 21.92 40.19
N LYS A 264 14.65 20.84 39.41
CA LYS A 264 15.61 19.72 39.57
C LYS A 264 15.85 19.05 38.23
N TRP A 265 17.05 18.49 38.03
CA TRP A 265 17.34 17.61 36.89
C TRP A 265 17.09 16.14 37.24
N PRO A 266 16.60 15.28 36.33
CA PRO A 266 16.57 13.83 36.55
C PRO A 266 17.98 13.21 36.50
N TYR A 267 18.54 12.90 37.68
CA TYR A 267 19.86 12.25 37.80
C TYR A 267 19.84 10.82 38.35
N GLN A 268 18.85 10.44 39.18
CA GLN A 268 18.87 9.16 39.90
C GLN A 268 18.66 7.92 39.03
N ASN A 269 17.75 7.99 38.05
CA ASN A 269 17.42 6.88 37.14
C ASN A 269 18.01 7.10 35.72
N GLY A 270 18.93 8.06 35.60
CA GLY A 270 19.31 8.59 34.30
C GLY A 270 18.28 9.56 33.69
N TRP A 271 18.47 9.91 32.42
CA TRP A 271 17.56 10.74 31.63
C TRP A 271 17.65 10.41 30.14
N SER A 272 16.60 10.70 29.38
CA SER A 272 16.64 10.54 27.92
C SER A 272 15.96 11.68 27.18
N PHE A 273 16.66 12.30 26.23
CA PHE A 273 16.09 13.27 25.28
C PHE A 273 15.75 12.56 23.97
N VAL A 274 14.53 12.76 23.47
CA VAL A 274 14.00 12.13 22.25
C VAL A 274 13.37 13.19 21.35
N THR A 275 13.75 13.18 20.06
CA THR A 275 13.09 13.96 19.01
C THR A 275 13.29 13.31 17.65
N TRP A 276 12.47 13.70 16.67
CA TRP A 276 12.82 13.58 15.25
C TRP A 276 13.39 14.91 14.79
N VAL A 277 14.56 14.90 14.17
CA VAL A 277 15.30 16.10 13.72
C VAL A 277 15.67 15.99 12.25
N ARG A 278 15.77 17.14 11.60
CA ARG A 278 16.27 17.33 10.23
C ARG A 278 17.09 18.62 10.15
N LEU A 279 18.29 18.54 9.62
CA LEU A 279 19.16 19.69 9.36
C LEU A 279 18.81 20.31 8.01
N ASP A 280 18.39 21.58 7.98
CA ASP A 280 18.21 22.36 6.75
C ASP A 280 18.98 23.71 6.87
N PRO A 281 20.33 23.72 6.81
CA PRO A 281 21.14 24.94 6.85
C PRO A 281 20.90 25.82 5.61
N GLU A 282 21.09 27.12 5.77
CA GLU A 282 20.72 28.12 4.75
C GLU A 282 21.72 28.20 3.60
N SER A 283 23.02 28.08 3.88
CA SER A 283 24.10 28.01 2.91
C SER A 283 25.07 26.89 3.29
N SER A 284 25.62 26.17 2.30
CA SER A 284 26.62 25.12 2.53
C SER A 284 27.99 25.70 2.90
N ALA A 285 28.24 26.98 2.65
CA ALA A 285 29.53 27.63 2.88
C ALA A 285 29.77 28.09 4.32
N THR A 286 28.71 28.36 5.10
CA THR A 286 28.85 28.89 6.48
C THR A 286 28.74 27.81 7.56
N PHE A 287 28.39 26.58 7.19
CA PHE A 287 28.09 25.49 8.13
C PHE A 287 29.31 24.96 8.89
N GLU A 288 30.53 25.26 8.45
CA GLU A 288 31.77 24.94 9.19
C GLU A 288 32.11 25.97 10.29
N GLU A 289 31.56 27.19 10.23
CA GLU A 289 31.74 28.24 11.26
C GLU A 289 30.63 28.26 12.31
N GLU A 290 29.51 27.59 12.04
CA GLU A 290 28.29 27.63 12.85
C GLU A 290 28.24 26.47 13.85
N THR A 291 27.83 26.76 15.10
CA THR A 291 27.64 25.71 16.13
C THR A 291 26.17 25.63 16.60
N PRO A 292 25.24 25.21 15.73
CA PRO A 292 23.82 25.18 16.05
C PRO A 292 23.53 24.17 17.16
N TYR A 293 22.73 24.57 18.15
CA TYR A 293 22.38 23.71 19.28
C TYR A 293 21.12 22.88 19.00
N LEU A 294 21.21 21.56 19.19
CA LEU A 294 20.03 20.70 19.31
C LEU A 294 19.29 21.06 20.62
N PHE A 295 20.02 21.10 21.74
CA PHE A 295 19.51 21.62 23.01
C PHE A 295 20.64 22.14 23.92
N SER A 296 20.28 23.04 24.83
CA SER A 296 21.13 23.51 25.92
C SER A 296 20.28 23.55 27.20
N PHE A 297 20.58 22.68 28.17
CA PHE A 297 19.88 22.58 29.45
C PHE A 297 20.87 22.87 30.57
N ARG A 298 20.98 24.16 30.94
CA ARG A 298 22.00 24.65 31.87
C ARG A 298 21.41 25.52 32.99
N THR A 299 22.18 25.70 34.06
CA THR A 299 21.98 26.75 35.07
C THR A 299 22.65 28.05 34.60
N ARG A 300 22.30 29.18 35.23
CA ARG A 300 22.94 30.49 35.06
C ARG A 300 24.47 30.48 35.13
N ASN A 301 25.07 29.54 35.85
CA ASN A 301 26.53 29.39 35.98
C ASN A 301 27.12 28.41 34.95
N GLY A 302 26.39 28.10 33.88
CA GLY A 302 26.82 27.24 32.77
C GLY A 302 26.81 25.75 33.07
N LEU A 303 26.49 25.33 34.30
CA LEU A 303 26.45 23.93 34.72
C LEU A 303 25.30 23.20 34.02
N GLY A 304 25.50 21.95 33.61
CA GLY A 304 24.44 21.14 32.98
C GLY A 304 24.87 20.47 31.69
N HIS A 305 23.89 20.17 30.84
CA HIS A 305 24.03 19.35 29.63
C HIS A 305 23.68 20.14 28.36
N SER A 306 24.25 19.76 27.23
CA SER A 306 23.95 20.36 25.92
C SER A 306 24.37 19.44 24.79
N CYS A 307 23.68 19.54 23.65
CA CYS A 307 24.08 18.92 22.40
C CYS A 307 24.04 19.97 21.29
N HIS A 308 25.13 20.07 20.53
CA HIS A 308 25.27 20.95 19.37
C HIS A 308 25.83 20.16 18.19
N PHE A 309 25.71 20.71 16.98
CA PHE A 309 26.33 20.12 15.80
C PHE A 309 27.68 20.80 15.52
N VAL A 310 28.64 20.02 15.01
CA VAL A 310 29.92 20.49 14.46
C VAL A 310 30.06 19.80 13.11
N GLY A 311 29.83 20.55 12.03
CA GLY A 311 29.43 19.96 10.76
C GLY A 311 28.20 19.06 10.93
N ASN A 312 28.14 17.96 10.18
CA ASN A 312 27.02 17.01 10.21
C ASN A 312 26.98 16.09 11.46
N CYS A 313 27.91 16.23 12.41
CA CYS A 313 28.05 15.34 13.58
C CYS A 313 27.56 16.00 14.87
N MET A 314 26.91 15.22 15.75
CA MET A 314 26.45 15.69 17.06
C MET A 314 27.56 15.64 18.12
N VAL A 315 27.76 16.73 18.85
CA VAL A 315 28.70 16.83 19.97
C VAL A 315 27.92 17.06 21.27
N VAL A 316 28.00 16.10 22.19
CA VAL A 316 27.40 16.21 23.52
C VAL A 316 28.41 16.80 24.49
N THR A 317 28.03 17.88 25.15
CA THR A 317 28.87 18.66 26.06
C THR A 317 28.20 18.79 27.41
N THR A 318 28.95 18.52 28.49
CA THR A 318 28.47 18.66 29.87
C THR A 318 29.48 19.41 30.73
N VAL A 319 28.98 20.35 31.53
CA VAL A 319 29.77 21.20 32.42
C VAL A 319 29.40 20.86 33.87
N LYS A 320 30.36 20.38 34.65
CA LYS A 320 30.13 19.91 36.03
C LYS A 320 30.38 20.97 37.09
N ASN A 321 31.44 21.75 36.91
CA ASN A 321 31.98 22.68 37.89
C ASN A 321 32.11 24.08 37.27
N LYS A 322 32.01 25.13 38.09
CA LYS A 322 32.08 26.54 37.65
C LYS A 322 33.43 26.93 37.03
N ASN A 323 34.47 26.13 37.25
CA ASN A 323 35.84 26.33 36.75
C ASN A 323 36.02 25.97 35.25
N GLY A 324 34.94 25.95 34.45
CA GLY A 324 35.01 25.76 32.99
C GLY A 324 35.40 24.36 32.48
N GLN A 325 35.59 23.36 33.35
CA GLN A 325 35.85 21.97 32.92
C GLN A 325 34.59 21.36 32.28
N SER A 326 34.46 21.57 30.98
CA SER A 326 33.50 20.88 30.11
C SER A 326 34.08 19.56 29.60
N VAL A 327 33.27 18.52 29.58
CA VAL A 327 33.59 17.26 28.88
C VAL A 327 32.73 17.19 27.63
N GLN A 328 33.38 17.01 26.48
CA GLN A 328 32.76 16.91 25.17
C GLN A 328 32.98 15.50 24.61
N GLN A 329 31.98 14.95 23.93
CA GLN A 329 32.10 13.71 23.15
C GLN A 329 31.38 13.87 21.82
N CYS A 330 32.08 13.54 20.73
CA CYS A 330 31.52 13.55 19.38
C CYS A 330 30.90 12.19 19.05
N ILE A 331 29.60 12.19 18.75
CA ILE A 331 28.85 11.02 18.30
C ILE A 331 29.35 10.65 16.91
N LYS A 332 29.79 9.39 16.75
CA LYS A 332 30.40 8.87 15.53
C LYS A 332 29.35 8.49 14.47
N TYR A 333 28.45 9.42 14.17
CA TYR A 333 27.41 9.27 13.17
C TYR A 333 27.18 10.59 12.45
N GLU A 334 27.31 10.56 11.12
CA GLU A 334 27.10 11.73 10.26
C GLU A 334 25.63 11.81 9.82
N LEU A 335 24.97 12.93 10.09
CA LEU A 335 23.59 13.18 9.69
C LEU A 335 23.54 13.80 8.29
N GLN A 336 22.82 13.16 7.37
CA GLN A 336 22.62 13.71 6.03
C GLN A 336 21.70 14.93 6.08
N VAL A 337 22.16 16.02 5.46
CA VAL A 337 21.40 17.26 5.31
C VAL A 337 20.07 16.99 4.58
N ARG A 338 19.02 17.71 4.96
CA ARG A 338 17.65 17.64 4.42
C ARG A 338 16.94 16.28 4.56
N LYS A 339 17.39 15.42 5.48
CA LYS A 339 16.81 14.11 5.79
C LYS A 339 16.35 14.02 7.25
N TRP A 340 15.26 13.29 7.50
CA TRP A 340 14.73 13.07 8.84
C TRP A 340 15.46 11.93 9.58
N TYR A 341 15.74 12.16 10.85
CA TYR A 341 16.37 11.20 11.76
C TYR A 341 15.66 11.18 13.12
N HIS A 342 15.34 10.00 13.64
CA HIS A 342 14.93 9.82 15.03
C HIS A 342 16.18 9.76 15.90
N VAL A 343 16.37 10.72 16.79
CA VAL A 343 17.55 10.83 17.66
C VAL A 343 17.14 10.63 19.11
N VAL A 344 17.82 9.72 19.79
CA VAL A 344 17.72 9.52 21.24
C VAL A 344 19.09 9.63 21.89
N LEU A 345 19.22 10.52 22.87
CA LEU A 345 20.33 10.52 23.81
C LEU A 345 19.84 10.00 25.16
N ALA A 346 20.28 8.81 25.55
CA ALA A 346 19.91 8.16 26.82
C ALA A 346 21.14 8.08 27.73
N TYR A 347 21.10 8.74 28.87
CA TYR A 347 22.13 8.67 29.91
C TYR A 347 21.68 7.74 31.03
N SER A 348 22.41 6.65 31.24
CA SER A 348 22.23 5.73 32.37
C SER A 348 23.16 6.10 33.51
N TYR A 349 22.57 6.43 34.67
CA TYR A 349 23.33 6.63 35.91
C TYR A 349 23.48 5.32 36.68
N SER A 350 24.69 5.05 37.18
CA SER A 350 24.96 3.96 38.11
C SER A 350 25.80 4.43 39.28
N ARG A 351 25.34 4.12 40.50
CA ARG A 351 26.04 4.47 41.75
C ARG A 351 27.21 3.53 42.07
N TRP A 352 27.13 2.28 41.64
CA TRP A 352 28.09 1.21 41.95
C TRP A 352 28.76 0.59 40.73
N GLY A 353 28.23 0.85 39.52
CA GLY A 353 28.82 0.47 38.24
C GLY A 353 29.28 1.70 37.45
N ARG A 354 29.48 1.52 36.14
CA ARG A 354 29.77 2.63 35.23
C ARG A 354 28.48 3.35 34.85
N SER A 355 28.55 4.67 34.73
CA SER A 355 27.50 5.47 34.10
C SER A 355 27.85 5.64 32.62
N GLU A 356 26.84 5.64 31.74
CA GLU A 356 27.03 5.58 30.30
C GLU A 356 26.05 6.51 29.58
N LEU A 357 26.52 7.23 28.55
CA LEU A 357 25.66 7.94 27.61
C LEU A 357 25.61 7.16 26.29
N GLN A 358 24.43 6.72 25.87
CA GLN A 358 24.19 6.07 24.59
C GLN A 358 23.42 7.00 23.65
N CYS A 359 23.93 7.16 22.43
CA CYS A 359 23.21 7.77 21.31
C CYS A 359 22.63 6.67 20.42
N TYR A 360 21.35 6.83 20.07
CA TYR A 360 20.65 6.02 19.09
C TYR A 360 20.18 6.90 17.94
N VAL A 361 20.26 6.38 16.72
CA VAL A 361 19.72 7.00 15.51
C VAL A 361 18.86 5.97 14.77
N ASN A 362 17.64 6.36 14.41
CA ASN A 362 16.69 5.51 13.68
C ASN A 362 16.47 4.12 14.33
N GLY A 363 16.34 4.11 15.67
CA GLY A 363 16.15 2.91 16.49
C GLY A 363 17.44 2.17 16.86
N GLN A 364 18.53 2.37 16.13
CA GLN A 364 19.79 1.64 16.30
C GLN A 364 20.80 2.40 17.17
N PRO A 365 21.60 1.73 18.01
CA PRO A 365 22.65 2.36 18.80
C PRO A 365 23.85 2.71 17.91
N VAL A 366 24.34 3.95 17.97
CA VAL A 366 25.45 4.42 17.12
C VAL A 366 26.71 4.78 17.89
N SER A 367 26.62 5.15 19.18
CA SER A 367 27.79 5.37 20.04
C SER A 367 27.42 5.31 21.53
N GLY A 368 28.19 4.56 22.31
CA GLY A 368 28.16 4.57 23.78
C GLY A 368 29.42 5.24 24.35
N PHE A 369 29.26 6.00 25.43
CA PHE A 369 30.34 6.70 26.13
C PHE A 369 30.28 6.42 27.64
N GLU A 370 31.15 5.53 28.12
CA GLU A 370 31.35 5.30 29.55
C GLU A 370 32.01 6.53 30.19
N PHE A 371 31.22 7.36 30.88
CA PHE A 371 31.72 8.47 31.66
C PHE A 371 30.72 8.83 32.76
N ASN A 372 31.23 9.31 33.90
CA ASN A 372 30.36 9.90 34.91
C ASN A 372 29.91 11.28 34.42
N TRP A 373 28.76 11.38 33.74
CA TRP A 373 28.20 12.63 33.25
C TRP A 373 27.43 13.43 34.32
N HIS A 374 27.31 12.92 35.56
CA HIS A 374 26.51 13.53 36.62
C HIS A 374 26.95 14.99 36.95
N VAL A 375 26.01 15.93 36.88
CA VAL A 375 26.17 17.32 37.31
C VAL A 375 25.52 17.50 38.67
N SER A 376 26.33 17.74 39.71
CA SER A 376 25.86 17.90 41.08
C SER A 376 25.62 19.38 41.41
N THR A 377 24.37 19.83 41.36
CA THR A 377 24.01 21.22 41.66
C THR A 377 22.63 21.33 42.32
N ASN A 378 22.48 22.30 43.23
CA ASN A 378 21.20 22.70 43.81
C ASN A 378 20.63 23.96 43.10
N GLU A 379 21.30 24.45 42.07
CA GLU A 379 20.83 25.57 41.25
C GLU A 379 19.73 25.12 40.29
N GLN A 380 18.73 25.98 40.09
CA GLN A 380 17.71 25.78 39.08
C GLN A 380 18.33 25.84 37.68
N TYR A 381 17.81 25.03 36.76
CA TYR A 381 18.21 25.08 35.36
C TYR A 381 17.34 26.15 34.67
N ASP A 382 17.73 27.41 34.85
CA ASP A 382 17.05 28.61 34.33
C ASP A 382 17.50 29.00 32.91
N ARG A 383 18.41 28.24 32.30
CA ARG A 383 18.89 28.43 30.92
C ARG A 383 18.65 27.16 30.09
N CYS A 384 17.37 26.86 29.86
CA CYS A 384 16.93 25.70 29.09
C CYS A 384 16.33 26.10 27.73
N PHE A 385 16.93 25.61 26.66
CA PHE A 385 16.58 25.94 25.27
C PHE A 385 16.69 24.70 24.37
N VAL A 386 15.83 24.62 23.36
CA VAL A 386 15.92 23.68 22.24
C VAL A 386 16.11 24.49 20.96
N GLY A 387 17.01 24.08 20.08
CA GLY A 387 17.34 24.81 18.85
C GLY A 387 18.27 26.02 19.02
N CYS A 388 18.66 26.45 20.22
CA CYS A 388 19.60 27.57 20.40
C CYS A 388 20.36 27.56 21.73
N CYS A 389 21.36 28.44 21.87
CA CYS A 389 22.02 28.76 23.13
C CYS A 389 22.32 30.28 23.23
N PRO A 390 21.40 31.11 23.74
CA PRO A 390 21.50 32.58 23.66
C PRO A 390 22.67 33.21 24.42
N ASP A 391 23.27 32.52 25.37
CA ASP A 391 24.40 33.00 26.19
C ASP A 391 25.77 32.78 25.54
N SER A 392 25.83 32.64 24.21
CA SER A 392 27.07 32.39 23.47
C SER A 392 27.23 33.34 22.28
N ASN A 393 28.43 33.91 22.14
CA ASN A 393 28.76 34.93 21.13
C ASN A 393 28.93 34.30 19.73
N GLY A 394 27.85 33.91 19.06
CA GLY A 394 27.94 33.34 17.71
C GLY A 394 26.60 32.92 17.09
N LYS A 395 26.68 32.51 15.82
CA LYS A 395 25.58 31.90 15.05
C LYS A 395 25.28 30.48 15.56
N ASN A 396 24.63 30.41 16.73
CA ASN A 396 24.46 29.15 17.47
C ASN A 396 22.98 28.69 17.52
N SER A 397 22.15 29.23 16.62
CA SER A 397 20.76 28.83 16.43
C SER A 397 20.63 27.80 15.30
N PHE A 398 19.81 26.79 15.52
CA PHE A 398 19.53 25.69 14.60
C PHE A 398 18.68 26.17 13.41
N SER A 399 19.04 25.72 12.21
CA SER A 399 18.22 25.85 10.99
C SER A 399 17.80 24.46 10.52
N GLY A 400 16.51 24.21 10.45
CA GLY A 400 15.99 22.87 10.23
C GLY A 400 14.58 22.65 10.78
N GLN A 401 14.23 21.38 10.96
CA GLN A 401 12.90 20.95 11.40
C GLN A 401 13.03 19.97 12.58
N MET A 402 12.11 20.05 13.54
CA MET A 402 11.97 19.07 14.63
C MET A 402 10.50 18.66 14.82
N SER A 403 10.24 17.39 15.13
CA SER A 403 8.92 16.93 15.57
C SER A 403 8.72 17.19 17.07
N VAL A 404 7.82 16.44 17.71
CA VAL A 404 7.62 16.42 19.16
C VAL A 404 8.92 16.27 19.95
N LEU A 405 9.01 17.02 21.05
CA LEU A 405 10.15 17.05 21.96
C LEU A 405 9.80 16.36 23.28
N TYR A 406 10.46 15.25 23.60
CA TYR A 406 10.32 14.55 24.87
C TYR A 406 11.60 14.60 25.70
N LEU A 407 11.45 14.77 27.01
CA LEU A 407 12.48 14.48 28.00
C LEU A 407 11.92 13.47 29.02
N PHE A 408 12.60 12.35 29.18
CA PHE A 408 12.29 11.30 30.16
C PHE A 408 13.24 11.37 31.36
N SER A 409 12.73 11.09 32.56
CA SER A 409 13.49 10.93 33.80
C SER A 409 13.99 9.50 34.02
N GLU A 410 14.21 8.75 32.94
CA GLU A 410 14.83 7.43 32.93
C GLU A 410 15.75 7.27 31.71
N SER A 411 16.73 6.37 31.79
CA SER A 411 17.50 5.93 30.62
C SER A 411 16.69 4.93 29.80
N LEU A 412 16.34 5.31 28.56
CA LEU A 412 15.65 4.42 27.62
C LEU A 412 16.57 3.29 27.16
N ASN A 413 16.01 2.10 27.01
CA ASN A 413 16.72 0.93 26.49
C ASN A 413 16.41 0.68 24.99
N LEU A 414 17.25 -0.12 24.34
CA LEU A 414 17.14 -0.48 22.91
C LEU A 414 15.74 -0.95 22.48
N GLN A 415 14.98 -1.66 23.32
CA GLN A 415 13.63 -2.13 22.97
C GLN A 415 12.60 -0.99 23.03
N GLN A 416 12.69 -0.11 24.03
CA GLN A 416 11.90 1.13 24.07
C GLN A 416 12.24 2.02 22.86
N VAL A 417 13.52 2.22 22.56
CA VAL A 417 13.98 3.10 21.46
C VAL A 417 13.59 2.57 20.08
N ASN A 418 13.67 1.26 19.82
CA ASN A 418 13.14 0.67 18.59
C ASN A 418 11.61 0.79 18.51
N SER A 419 10.90 0.61 19.63
CA SER A 419 9.45 0.76 19.66
C SER A 419 9.02 2.21 19.39
N LEU A 420 9.73 3.21 19.96
CA LEU A 420 9.54 4.64 19.70
C LEU A 420 9.82 4.99 18.23
N TYR A 421 10.87 4.43 17.64
CA TYR A 421 11.15 4.60 16.20
C TYR A 421 10.02 4.00 15.34
N GLY A 422 9.50 2.83 15.72
CA GLY A 422 8.39 2.15 15.05
C GLY A 422 7.05 2.89 15.09
N LEU A 423 6.89 3.90 15.96
CA LEU A 423 5.74 4.81 15.95
C LEU A 423 5.80 5.85 14.82
N GLY A 424 6.98 6.06 14.23
CA GLY A 424 7.22 7.05 13.19
C GLY A 424 7.16 8.52 13.69
N PRO A 425 7.46 9.47 12.79
CA PRO A 425 7.56 10.90 13.14
C PRO A 425 6.22 11.58 13.45
N ASN A 426 5.11 10.95 13.05
CA ASN A 426 3.74 11.46 13.22
C ASN A 426 3.18 11.24 14.65
N TYR A 427 3.79 10.38 15.46
CA TYR A 427 3.32 10.13 16.82
C TYR A 427 3.79 11.25 17.78
N GLN A 428 2.84 11.95 18.40
CA GLN A 428 3.10 13.12 19.25
C GLN A 428 2.32 13.10 20.59
N SER A 429 1.89 11.92 21.02
CA SER A 429 1.07 11.69 22.22
C SER A 429 1.91 11.19 23.41
N CYS A 430 1.29 10.97 24.58
CA CYS A 430 2.01 10.69 25.85
C CYS A 430 1.98 9.23 26.31
N PHE A 431 1.92 8.28 25.38
CA PHE A 431 2.04 6.83 25.63
C PHE A 431 0.98 6.26 26.60
N LYS A 432 -0.26 6.78 26.56
CA LYS A 432 -1.31 6.44 27.53
C LYS A 432 -2.20 5.29 27.05
N PHE A 433 -2.75 5.39 25.85
CA PHE A 433 -3.73 4.44 25.34
C PHE A 433 -3.18 3.65 24.15
N LYS A 434 -3.23 2.32 24.23
CA LYS A 434 -2.78 1.42 23.14
C LYS A 434 -3.49 1.67 21.81
N ASN A 435 -4.72 2.19 21.89
CA ASN A 435 -5.56 2.53 20.74
C ASN A 435 -5.12 3.83 20.02
N GLU A 436 -4.10 4.54 20.52
CA GLU A 436 -3.48 5.69 19.83
C GLU A 436 -2.75 5.27 18.53
N VAL A 437 -2.39 3.98 18.39
CA VAL A 437 -1.41 3.51 17.40
C VAL A 437 -1.76 2.13 16.83
N ASP A 438 -1.37 1.89 15.58
CA ASP A 438 -1.52 0.60 14.90
C ASP A 438 -0.14 0.08 14.50
N ILE A 439 0.51 -0.61 15.45
CA ILE A 439 1.87 -1.16 15.35
C ILE A 439 1.91 -2.59 15.90
N PRO A 440 2.85 -3.45 15.47
CA PRO A 440 2.92 -4.84 15.94
C PRO A 440 2.98 -4.95 17.47
N VAL A 441 2.20 -5.89 18.02
CA VAL A 441 1.97 -6.07 19.47
C VAL A 441 3.26 -6.23 20.28
N ALA A 442 4.33 -6.75 19.65
CA ALA A 442 5.66 -6.84 20.24
C ALA A 442 6.20 -5.48 20.72
N TYR A 443 6.03 -4.41 19.93
CA TYR A 443 6.48 -3.06 20.26
C TYR A 443 5.54 -2.39 21.29
N MET A 444 4.23 -2.61 21.19
CA MET A 444 3.24 -2.05 22.15
C MET A 444 3.56 -2.39 23.60
N LYS A 445 4.15 -3.57 23.87
CA LYS A 445 4.55 -4.02 25.21
C LYS A 445 5.55 -3.08 25.89
N TYR A 446 6.45 -2.46 25.12
CA TYR A 446 7.49 -1.57 25.64
C TYR A 446 7.06 -0.10 25.70
N LEU A 447 5.90 0.23 25.14
CA LEU A 447 5.37 1.59 25.02
C LEU A 447 4.26 1.89 26.04
N PHE A 448 3.28 0.99 26.16
CA PHE A 448 2.03 1.23 26.89
C PHE A 448 1.87 0.30 28.10
N ASP A 449 2.95 0.16 28.89
CA ASP A 449 2.92 -0.46 30.23
C ASP A 449 2.76 0.58 31.36
N GLY A 450 2.63 1.85 30.99
CA GLY A 450 2.52 3.00 31.89
C GLY A 450 3.85 3.68 32.22
N LYS A 451 4.99 2.96 32.21
CA LYS A 451 6.27 3.48 32.73
C LYS A 451 6.74 4.71 31.97
N LEU A 452 6.82 4.64 30.65
CA LEU A 452 7.20 5.77 29.80
C LEU A 452 6.33 7.00 30.03
N SER A 453 5.00 6.81 30.12
CA SER A 453 4.06 7.91 30.39
C SER A 453 4.30 8.57 31.76
N SER A 454 4.71 7.78 32.76
CA SER A 454 5.07 8.25 34.11
C SER A 454 6.49 8.82 34.20
N ALA A 455 7.39 8.47 33.28
CA ALA A 455 8.75 8.97 33.22
C ALA A 455 8.89 10.28 32.42
N LEU A 456 7.85 10.74 31.72
CA LEU A 456 7.89 12.02 31.00
C LEU A 456 8.02 13.22 31.97
N VAL A 457 9.09 14.00 31.78
CA VAL A 457 9.30 15.33 32.39
C VAL A 457 8.55 16.38 31.59
N PHE A 458 8.71 16.36 30.26
CA PHE A 458 7.91 17.18 29.34
C PHE A 458 7.63 16.46 28.03
N ALA A 459 6.53 16.86 27.39
CA ALA A 459 6.14 16.47 26.04
C ALA A 459 5.57 17.70 25.32
N TYR A 460 6.42 18.40 24.56
CA TYR A 460 6.04 19.54 23.74
C TYR A 460 5.78 19.07 22.31
N SER A 461 4.50 19.00 21.94
CA SER A 461 4.05 18.66 20.59
C SER A 461 3.75 19.95 19.80
N PRO A 462 4.19 20.05 18.53
CA PRO A 462 3.82 21.16 17.67
C PRO A 462 2.30 21.21 17.39
N GLN A 463 1.55 20.12 17.56
CA GLN A 463 0.09 20.12 17.52
C GLN A 463 -0.56 20.84 18.72
N ASN A 464 0.16 20.91 19.86
CA ASN A 464 -0.35 21.45 21.13
C ASN A 464 0.23 22.86 21.39
N CYS A 465 0.17 23.74 20.39
CA CYS A 465 0.71 25.10 20.45
C CYS A 465 -0.39 26.17 20.23
N ASP A 466 -0.36 27.24 21.03
CA ASP A 466 -1.17 28.45 20.82
C ASP A 466 -0.25 29.65 20.57
N ARG A 467 -0.22 30.13 19.32
CA ARG A 467 0.70 31.19 18.84
C ARG A 467 2.17 30.83 19.13
N GLN A 468 2.79 31.46 20.13
CA GLN A 468 4.16 31.18 20.57
C GLN A 468 4.24 30.20 21.76
N LEU A 469 3.12 29.83 22.38
CA LEU A 469 3.10 29.00 23.58
C LEU A 469 3.00 27.50 23.24
N CYS A 470 4.05 26.74 23.55
CA CYS A 470 4.07 25.28 23.48
C CYS A 470 3.53 24.68 24.78
N LEU A 471 2.34 24.08 24.73
CA LEU A 471 1.74 23.43 25.89
C LEU A 471 2.47 22.10 26.19
N ASN A 472 2.66 21.81 27.47
CA ASN A 472 3.23 20.54 27.92
C ASN A 472 2.09 19.55 28.17
N SER A 473 2.15 18.41 27.49
CA SER A 473 1.07 17.41 27.44
C SER A 473 1.08 16.44 28.63
N VAL A 474 2.02 16.63 29.57
CA VAL A 474 2.30 15.75 30.72
C VAL A 474 1.36 15.98 31.92
N MET A 475 1.04 14.87 32.61
CA MET A 475 0.14 14.80 33.78
C MET A 475 0.59 15.73 34.92
N LYS A 476 -0.36 16.29 35.68
CA LYS A 476 -0.09 17.21 36.81
C LYS A 476 0.85 16.63 37.87
N GLU A 477 0.74 15.33 38.16
CA GLU A 477 1.60 14.62 39.13
C GLU A 477 3.09 14.67 38.75
N ASN A 478 3.39 14.71 37.45
CA ASN A 478 4.76 14.81 36.92
C ASN A 478 5.27 16.26 36.82
N GLN A 479 4.43 17.29 37.03
CA GLN A 479 4.82 18.69 36.84
C GLN A 479 5.78 19.21 37.93
N GLY A 480 6.03 18.43 38.99
CA GLY A 480 7.01 18.71 40.06
C GLY A 480 8.49 18.73 39.65
N TYR A 481 8.81 18.81 38.35
CA TYR A 481 10.11 19.18 37.80
C TYR A 481 10.22 20.68 37.45
N PHE A 482 9.11 21.42 37.40
CA PHE A 482 9.08 22.85 37.08
C PHE A 482 8.80 23.70 38.33
N PHE A 483 9.24 24.96 38.31
CA PHE A 483 8.96 25.93 39.40
C PHE A 483 7.72 26.81 39.14
N GLN A 484 7.27 26.89 37.88
CA GLN A 484 6.14 27.70 37.42
C GLN A 484 5.30 26.92 36.39
N THR A 485 4.45 27.59 35.62
CA THR A 485 3.73 27.02 34.48
C THR A 485 4.68 26.25 33.56
N PRO A 486 4.45 24.94 33.32
CA PRO A 486 5.39 24.07 32.62
C PRO A 486 5.24 24.19 31.09
N HIS A 487 5.03 25.39 30.56
CA HIS A 487 4.78 25.63 29.14
C HIS A 487 5.98 26.34 28.52
N ALA A 488 6.45 25.84 27.38
CA ALA A 488 7.58 26.39 26.65
C ALA A 488 7.14 27.51 25.70
N VAL A 489 8.08 28.34 25.27
CA VAL A 489 7.82 29.50 24.42
C VAL A 489 8.71 29.42 23.18
N MET A 490 8.09 29.40 22.01
CA MET A 490 8.77 29.60 20.72
C MET A 490 9.24 31.05 20.64
N MET A 491 10.55 31.21 20.47
CA MET A 491 11.18 32.50 20.22
C MET A 491 10.95 32.90 18.76
N ASP A 492 11.16 34.18 18.44
CA ASP A 492 11.06 34.67 17.07
C ASP A 492 11.95 33.83 16.13
N GLY A 493 11.43 33.50 14.94
CA GLY A 493 12.09 32.56 14.02
C GLY A 493 11.90 31.08 14.34
N VAL A 494 10.88 30.70 15.13
CA VAL A 494 10.36 29.32 15.20
C VAL A 494 8.84 29.32 14.99
N ASN A 495 8.38 28.56 13.98
CA ASN A 495 6.96 28.40 13.65
C ASN A 495 6.54 26.92 13.72
N VAL A 496 5.25 26.68 13.99
CA VAL A 496 4.62 25.37 13.73
C VAL A 496 4.16 25.32 12.27
N VAL A 497 4.60 24.29 11.56
CA VAL A 497 4.26 24.04 10.15
C VAL A 497 3.32 22.84 10.08
N VAL A 498 2.19 23.00 9.37
CA VAL A 498 1.17 21.96 9.17
C VAL A 498 1.11 21.60 7.69
N THR A 499 1.73 20.47 7.36
CA THR A 499 1.65 19.83 6.05
C THR A 499 0.59 18.72 6.06
N ARG A 500 0.09 18.34 4.88
CA ARG A 500 -0.95 17.30 4.76
C ARG A 500 -0.53 16.22 3.79
N SER A 501 -0.38 15.00 4.29
CA SER A 501 -0.19 13.80 3.48
C SER A 501 -1.44 13.50 2.64
N ILE A 502 -1.25 12.69 1.59
CA ILE A 502 -2.37 12.15 0.81
C ILE A 502 -3.31 11.30 1.67
N HIS A 503 -2.80 10.61 2.71
CA HIS A 503 -3.61 9.78 3.60
C HIS A 503 -4.59 10.60 4.46
N THR A 504 -4.11 11.64 5.15
CA THR A 504 -4.97 12.52 5.96
C THR A 504 -5.95 13.27 5.06
N THR A 505 -5.51 13.69 3.87
CA THR A 505 -6.37 14.39 2.90
C THR A 505 -7.45 13.50 2.28
N LEU A 506 -7.14 12.25 1.90
CA LEU A 506 -8.14 11.29 1.41
C LEU A 506 -9.21 11.02 2.47
N HIS A 507 -8.80 10.81 3.73
CA HIS A 507 -9.73 10.64 4.84
C HIS A 507 -10.70 11.84 4.96
N SER A 508 -10.21 13.07 4.78
CA SER A 508 -11.03 14.30 4.79
C SER A 508 -11.85 14.54 3.51
N VAL A 509 -11.51 13.93 2.37
CA VAL A 509 -12.24 14.09 1.09
C VAL A 509 -13.40 13.09 0.96
N GLY A 510 -13.31 11.92 1.59
CA GLY A 510 -14.33 10.87 1.53
C GLY A 510 -13.79 9.43 1.61
N GLY A 511 -12.54 9.24 2.08
CA GLY A 511 -11.85 7.95 2.12
C GLY A 511 -11.21 7.55 0.79
N VAL A 512 -10.52 6.42 0.79
CA VAL A 512 -9.85 5.84 -0.39
C VAL A 512 -10.82 5.49 -1.54
N GLN A 513 -12.09 5.25 -1.24
CA GLN A 513 -13.14 4.91 -2.20
C GLN A 513 -13.37 5.97 -3.29
N VAL A 514 -12.88 7.21 -3.12
CA VAL A 514 -12.94 8.25 -4.15
C VAL A 514 -12.14 7.91 -5.43
N PHE A 515 -11.26 6.91 -5.38
CA PHE A 515 -10.60 6.36 -6.58
C PHE A 515 -11.41 5.28 -7.31
N LEU A 516 -12.41 4.65 -6.67
CA LEU A 516 -13.20 3.59 -7.30
C LEU A 516 -13.95 4.03 -8.57
N PRO A 517 -14.50 5.27 -8.67
CA PRO A 517 -15.07 5.76 -9.93
C PRO A 517 -14.09 5.78 -11.11
N LEU A 518 -12.78 5.90 -10.88
CA LEU A 518 -11.78 5.85 -11.96
C LEU A 518 -11.68 4.46 -12.63
N LEU A 519 -12.24 3.41 -12.00
CA LEU A 519 -12.34 2.07 -12.57
C LEU A 519 -13.43 1.95 -13.67
N THR A 520 -14.34 2.91 -13.80
CA THR A 520 -15.36 2.91 -14.87
C THR A 520 -14.81 3.38 -16.22
N GLN A 521 -13.71 4.15 -16.19
CA GLN A 521 -13.08 4.80 -17.35
C GLN A 521 -11.80 4.08 -17.84
N LEU A 522 -11.63 2.80 -17.48
CA LEU A 522 -10.44 2.00 -17.82
C LEU A 522 -10.23 1.82 -19.32
N ASP A 523 -11.31 1.73 -20.12
CA ASP A 523 -11.23 1.42 -21.56
C ASP A 523 -10.70 2.55 -22.43
N PHE A 524 -10.78 3.78 -21.92
CA PHE A 524 -10.17 4.98 -22.49
C PHE A 524 -8.63 4.90 -22.34
N PRO A 525 -7.82 5.55 -23.20
CA PRO A 525 -6.40 5.18 -23.39
C PRO A 525 -5.44 5.62 -22.26
N VAL A 526 -5.44 4.90 -21.12
CA VAL A 526 -4.48 4.99 -20.00
C VAL A 526 -4.13 3.58 -19.46
N GLN A 527 -3.01 3.44 -18.77
CA GLN A 527 -2.52 2.17 -18.21
C GLN A 527 -3.27 1.75 -16.93
N THR A 528 -4.09 0.70 -17.02
CA THR A 528 -4.84 0.08 -15.91
C THR A 528 -3.96 -0.37 -14.74
N SER A 529 -2.78 -0.92 -15.04
CA SER A 529 -1.83 -1.40 -14.03
C SER A 529 -1.34 -0.27 -13.12
N THR A 530 -1.20 0.95 -13.62
CA THR A 530 -0.80 2.11 -12.80
C THR A 530 -1.85 2.41 -11.73
N LEU A 531 -3.14 2.44 -12.09
CA LEU A 531 -4.25 2.66 -11.13
C LEU A 531 -4.33 1.53 -10.09
N LEU A 532 -4.19 0.27 -10.49
CA LEU A 532 -4.16 -0.85 -9.53
C LEU A 532 -2.92 -0.80 -8.62
N SER A 533 -1.78 -0.33 -9.11
CA SER A 533 -0.58 -0.16 -8.28
C SER A 533 -0.73 0.97 -7.24
N ILE A 534 -1.57 1.98 -7.50
CA ILE A 534 -1.95 3.01 -6.52
C ILE A 534 -2.79 2.39 -5.40
N PHE A 535 -3.79 1.56 -5.71
CA PHE A 535 -4.53 0.79 -4.69
C PHE A 535 -3.62 -0.14 -3.88
N SER A 536 -2.67 -0.83 -4.55
CA SER A 536 -1.68 -1.69 -3.89
C SER A 536 -0.83 -0.92 -2.87
N GLN A 537 -0.29 0.25 -3.24
CA GLN A 537 0.52 1.06 -2.33
C GLN A 537 -0.31 1.68 -1.20
N LEU A 538 -1.52 2.17 -1.50
CA LEU A 538 -2.46 2.67 -0.49
C LEU A 538 -2.83 1.62 0.57
N LEU A 539 -2.96 0.35 0.17
CA LEU A 539 -3.18 -0.80 1.08
C LEU A 539 -1.98 -1.05 2.00
N VAL A 540 -0.76 -1.01 1.45
CA VAL A 540 0.49 -1.21 2.21
C VAL A 540 0.73 -0.08 3.22
N CYS A 541 0.50 1.18 2.80
CA CYS A 541 0.83 2.36 3.60
C CYS A 541 -0.15 2.69 4.73
N SER A 542 -1.34 2.07 4.82
CA SER A 542 -2.32 2.44 5.86
C SER A 542 -3.33 1.33 6.21
N PRO A 543 -3.38 0.87 7.48
CA PRO A 543 -4.44 -0.02 7.97
C PRO A 543 -5.85 0.59 7.90
N GLY A 544 -5.98 1.91 8.09
CA GLY A 544 -7.25 2.62 7.93
C GLY A 544 -7.81 2.53 6.51
N VAL A 545 -6.93 2.56 5.51
CA VAL A 545 -7.29 2.29 4.10
C VAL A 545 -7.74 0.84 3.90
N GLN A 546 -7.07 -0.14 4.52
CA GLN A 546 -7.49 -1.54 4.46
C GLN A 546 -8.92 -1.73 5.03
N GLN A 547 -9.26 -1.05 6.13
CA GLN A 547 -10.61 -1.07 6.69
C GLN A 547 -11.64 -0.41 5.77
N GLN A 548 -11.34 0.75 5.17
CA GLN A 548 -12.23 1.42 4.21
C GLN A 548 -12.48 0.57 2.95
N LEU A 549 -11.44 -0.06 2.40
CA LEU A 549 -11.56 -0.96 1.23
C LEU A 549 -12.34 -2.24 1.56
N LEU A 550 -12.21 -2.76 2.79
CA LEU A 550 -13.01 -3.89 3.27
C LEU A 550 -14.50 -3.52 3.38
N GLN A 551 -14.82 -2.40 4.04
CA GLN A 551 -16.19 -1.91 4.24
C GLN A 551 -16.90 -1.62 2.91
N THR A 552 -16.18 -1.08 1.93
CA THR A 552 -16.72 -0.76 0.59
C THR A 552 -16.72 -1.95 -0.38
N ASN A 553 -16.30 -3.14 0.07
CA ASN A 553 -16.10 -4.33 -0.78
C ASN A 553 -15.28 -4.02 -2.04
N ALA A 554 -14.18 -3.26 -1.90
CA ALA A 554 -13.48 -2.68 -3.05
C ALA A 554 -12.98 -3.72 -4.06
N PHE A 555 -12.60 -4.94 -3.63
CA PHE A 555 -12.20 -6.01 -4.56
C PHE A 555 -13.37 -6.59 -5.37
N LEU A 556 -14.61 -6.49 -4.89
CA LEU A 556 -15.80 -6.76 -5.72
C LEU A 556 -15.94 -5.69 -6.81
N VAL A 557 -15.80 -4.41 -6.46
CA VAL A 557 -15.88 -3.29 -7.43
C VAL A 557 -14.78 -3.42 -8.47
N ILE A 558 -13.53 -3.64 -8.06
CA ILE A 558 -12.37 -3.89 -8.94
C ILE A 558 -12.62 -5.12 -9.83
N GLY A 559 -13.06 -6.23 -9.25
CA GLY A 559 -13.34 -7.47 -9.98
C GLY A 559 -14.43 -7.29 -11.05
N VAL A 560 -15.52 -6.59 -10.72
CA VAL A 560 -16.61 -6.27 -11.67
C VAL A 560 -16.13 -5.31 -12.76
N SER A 561 -15.43 -4.22 -12.40
CA SER A 561 -14.92 -3.24 -13.37
C SER A 561 -13.94 -3.87 -14.38
N LEU A 562 -12.99 -4.69 -13.92
CA LEU A 562 -12.06 -5.41 -14.80
C LEU A 562 -12.76 -6.54 -15.60
N THR A 563 -13.86 -7.10 -15.07
CA THR A 563 -14.68 -8.07 -15.80
C THR A 563 -15.43 -7.39 -16.95
N ALA A 564 -15.92 -6.17 -16.77
CA ALA A 564 -16.61 -5.38 -17.79
C ALA A 564 -15.64 -4.76 -18.82
N ALA A 565 -14.46 -4.32 -18.38
CA ALA A 565 -13.45 -3.69 -19.23
C ALA A 565 -12.91 -4.62 -20.34
N ASN A 566 -12.42 -3.98 -21.40
CA ASN A 566 -11.83 -4.60 -22.58
C ASN A 566 -10.60 -5.46 -22.20
N LYS A 567 -10.53 -6.65 -22.81
CA LYS A 567 -9.54 -7.67 -22.45
C LYS A 567 -8.10 -7.35 -22.84
N LYS A 568 -7.86 -6.24 -23.57
CA LYS A 568 -6.55 -5.57 -23.70
C LYS A 568 -5.94 -5.14 -22.34
N HIS A 569 -6.76 -4.93 -21.32
CA HIS A 569 -6.31 -4.48 -20.00
C HIS A 569 -5.87 -5.64 -19.07
N ILE A 570 -6.23 -6.89 -19.38
CA ILE A 570 -5.92 -8.06 -18.56
C ILE A 570 -4.53 -8.58 -18.95
N THR A 571 -3.49 -7.99 -18.34
CA THR A 571 -2.07 -8.25 -18.63
C THR A 571 -1.36 -8.90 -17.45
N GLU A 572 -0.17 -9.46 -17.68
CA GLU A 572 0.64 -10.04 -16.59
C GLU A 572 0.97 -9.00 -15.50
N SER A 573 1.17 -7.72 -15.85
CA SER A 573 1.40 -6.67 -14.86
C SER A 573 0.24 -6.50 -13.87
N VAL A 574 -1.00 -6.70 -14.34
CA VAL A 574 -2.21 -6.65 -13.50
C VAL A 574 -2.28 -7.87 -12.56
N LEU A 575 -1.96 -9.07 -13.07
CA LEU A 575 -1.86 -10.27 -12.24
C LEU A 575 -0.76 -10.13 -11.17
N ASN A 576 0.43 -9.64 -11.55
CA ASN A 576 1.55 -9.44 -10.64
C ASN A 576 1.19 -8.45 -9.53
N THR A 577 0.50 -7.33 -9.83
CA THR A 577 0.00 -6.41 -8.79
C THR A 577 -0.97 -7.10 -7.81
N PHE A 578 -1.84 -8.01 -8.28
CA PHE A 578 -2.71 -8.77 -7.36
C PHE A 578 -1.96 -9.83 -6.54
N ILE A 579 -0.87 -10.41 -7.07
CA ILE A 579 0.02 -11.31 -6.32
C ILE A 579 0.81 -10.53 -5.26
N GLU A 580 1.32 -9.34 -5.57
CA GLU A 580 1.98 -8.44 -4.60
C GLU A 580 1.03 -8.06 -3.45
N ILE A 581 -0.22 -7.69 -3.76
CA ILE A 581 -1.26 -7.45 -2.74
C ILE A 581 -1.53 -8.72 -1.92
N ALA A 582 -1.66 -9.89 -2.57
CA ALA A 582 -1.91 -11.15 -1.87
C ALA A 582 -0.75 -11.50 -0.92
N HIS A 583 0.51 -11.33 -1.34
CA HIS A 583 1.69 -11.53 -0.50
C HIS A 583 1.71 -10.59 0.71
N PHE A 584 1.38 -9.31 0.52
CA PHE A 584 1.26 -8.35 1.63
C PHE A 584 0.16 -8.77 2.62
N LEU A 585 -1.05 -9.09 2.12
CA LEU A 585 -2.20 -9.51 2.95
C LEU A 585 -2.07 -10.94 3.54
N ILE A 586 -1.02 -11.66 3.19
CA ILE A 586 -0.60 -12.95 3.79
C ILE A 586 0.48 -12.75 4.87
N SER A 587 1.18 -11.61 4.88
CA SER A 587 2.20 -11.31 5.90
C SER A 587 1.59 -11.35 7.31
N PRO A 588 2.26 -11.97 8.30
CA PRO A 588 1.79 -11.99 9.70
C PRO A 588 1.71 -10.60 10.34
N GLU A 589 2.27 -9.57 9.69
CA GLU A 589 2.18 -8.17 10.08
C GLU A 589 0.82 -7.55 9.67
N SER A 590 0.08 -8.17 8.75
CA SER A 590 -1.21 -7.69 8.25
C SER A 590 -2.39 -8.40 8.94
N SER A 591 -3.30 -7.64 9.57
CA SER A 591 -4.46 -8.19 10.29
C SER A 591 -5.73 -8.31 9.43
N SER A 592 -5.61 -8.36 8.10
CA SER A 592 -6.71 -8.16 7.15
C SER A 592 -7.09 -9.40 6.33
N ALA A 593 -7.14 -10.58 6.96
CA ALA A 593 -7.54 -11.85 6.33
C ALA A 593 -8.94 -11.84 5.66
N ASN A 594 -9.85 -10.94 6.07
CA ASN A 594 -11.14 -10.72 5.38
C ASN A 594 -11.00 -9.96 4.06
N LEU A 595 -9.95 -9.13 3.92
CA LEU A 595 -9.63 -8.41 2.69
C LEU A 595 -8.92 -9.33 1.69
N LEU A 596 -8.01 -10.18 2.19
CA LEU A 596 -7.44 -11.31 1.42
C LEU A 596 -8.54 -12.23 0.87
N ARG A 597 -9.60 -12.48 1.67
CA ARG A 597 -10.79 -13.20 1.20
C ARG A 597 -11.49 -12.48 0.04
N GLN A 598 -11.76 -11.18 0.13
CA GLN A 598 -12.42 -10.44 -0.97
C GLN A 598 -11.57 -10.46 -2.26
N LEU A 599 -10.25 -10.29 -2.15
CA LEU A 599 -9.32 -10.42 -3.28
C LEU A 599 -9.39 -11.82 -3.91
N PHE A 600 -9.36 -12.87 -3.09
CA PHE A 600 -9.47 -14.25 -3.54
C PHE A 600 -10.81 -14.53 -4.24
N GLU A 601 -11.92 -14.17 -3.61
CA GLU A 601 -13.28 -14.54 -4.02
C GLU A 601 -13.78 -13.76 -5.26
N PHE A 602 -13.42 -12.48 -5.40
CA PHE A 602 -13.94 -11.62 -6.48
C PHE A 602 -12.95 -11.33 -7.62
N VAL A 603 -11.64 -11.52 -7.39
CA VAL A 603 -10.60 -11.28 -8.40
C VAL A 603 -9.87 -12.57 -8.76
N LEU A 604 -9.15 -13.21 -7.82
CA LEU A 604 -8.27 -14.34 -8.17
C LEU A 604 -9.04 -15.59 -8.63
N LEU A 605 -10.16 -15.92 -7.98
CA LEU A 605 -10.99 -17.09 -8.31
C LEU A 605 -12.16 -16.74 -9.26
N ASN A 606 -12.09 -15.62 -9.99
CA ASN A 606 -13.12 -15.19 -10.92
C ASN A 606 -12.79 -15.64 -12.38
N PRO A 607 -13.28 -16.79 -12.86
CA PRO A 607 -12.96 -17.25 -14.21
C PRO A 607 -13.49 -16.32 -15.32
N ASN A 608 -14.53 -15.51 -15.05
CA ASN A 608 -15.08 -14.58 -16.04
C ASN A 608 -14.17 -13.37 -16.30
N LEU A 609 -13.33 -13.03 -15.33
CA LEU A 609 -12.28 -12.02 -15.47
C LEU A 609 -11.15 -12.53 -16.37
N TRP A 610 -10.66 -13.75 -16.12
CA TRP A 610 -9.40 -14.26 -16.66
C TRP A 610 -9.53 -15.09 -17.95
N ILE A 611 -10.68 -15.70 -18.25
CA ILE A 611 -10.85 -16.65 -19.38
C ILE A 611 -10.50 -16.03 -20.76
N ASN A 612 -10.76 -14.74 -20.95
CA ASN A 612 -10.50 -14.00 -22.18
C ASN A 612 -9.42 -12.95 -21.93
N THR A 613 -8.28 -13.02 -22.63
CA THR A 613 -7.28 -11.93 -22.73
C THR A 613 -7.09 -11.53 -24.20
N ASP A 614 -6.40 -10.44 -24.51
CA ASP A 614 -6.22 -9.99 -25.91
C ASP A 614 -5.45 -11.03 -26.75
N GLY A 615 -6.04 -11.42 -27.89
CA GLY A 615 -5.59 -12.52 -28.74
C GLY A 615 -4.37 -12.21 -29.60
N LYS A 616 -3.83 -10.98 -29.57
CA LYS A 616 -2.68 -10.58 -30.40
C LYS A 616 -1.38 -11.33 -30.11
N VAL A 617 -1.22 -11.95 -28.94
CA VAL A 617 -0.09 -12.84 -28.64
C VAL A 617 -0.57 -14.06 -27.86
N SER A 618 -0.80 -15.18 -28.55
CA SER A 618 -1.31 -16.42 -27.94
C SER A 618 -0.42 -17.00 -26.83
N LEU A 619 0.86 -16.61 -26.76
CA LEU A 619 1.80 -16.98 -25.69
C LEU A 619 1.59 -16.17 -24.40
N VAL A 620 1.09 -14.93 -24.46
CA VAL A 620 0.81 -14.12 -23.25
C VAL A 620 -0.47 -14.61 -22.55
N LEU A 621 -1.45 -15.08 -23.32
CA LEU A 621 -2.68 -15.69 -22.81
C LEU A 621 -2.41 -16.95 -21.98
N LEU A 622 -1.45 -17.79 -22.41
CA LEU A 622 -0.92 -18.92 -21.63
C LEU A 622 -0.37 -18.43 -20.29
N LEU A 623 0.59 -17.49 -20.32
CA LEU A 623 1.35 -17.08 -19.14
C LEU A 623 0.43 -16.56 -18.03
N VAL A 624 -0.53 -15.69 -18.32
CA VAL A 624 -1.40 -15.11 -17.28
C VAL A 624 -2.29 -16.16 -16.61
N GLN A 625 -3.01 -16.99 -17.38
CA GLN A 625 -3.95 -17.95 -16.79
C GLN A 625 -3.23 -19.11 -16.08
N THR A 626 -2.18 -19.66 -16.67
CA THR A 626 -1.39 -20.73 -16.06
C THR A 626 -0.70 -20.24 -14.79
N LYS A 627 -0.03 -19.07 -14.81
CA LYS A 627 0.63 -18.48 -13.64
C LYS A 627 -0.34 -18.23 -12.49
N LEU A 628 -1.55 -17.76 -12.77
CA LEU A 628 -2.60 -17.57 -11.77
C LEU A 628 -2.97 -18.89 -11.08
N TYR A 629 -3.39 -19.92 -11.82
CA TYR A 629 -3.82 -21.17 -11.19
C TYR A 629 -2.66 -21.96 -10.58
N GLN A 630 -1.45 -21.88 -11.14
CA GLN A 630 -0.23 -22.42 -10.54
C GLN A 630 0.08 -21.75 -9.19
N TYR A 631 0.04 -20.42 -9.13
CA TYR A 631 0.20 -19.65 -7.88
C TYR A 631 -0.86 -20.04 -6.84
N LEU A 632 -2.14 -20.12 -7.26
CA LEU A 632 -3.24 -20.51 -6.38
C LEU A 632 -3.06 -21.94 -5.83
N ALA A 633 -2.59 -22.89 -6.65
CA ALA A 633 -2.33 -24.27 -6.25
C ALA A 633 -1.04 -24.49 -5.44
N THR A 634 -0.14 -23.50 -5.39
CA THR A 634 1.16 -23.59 -4.70
C THR A 634 1.26 -22.51 -3.62
N ASP A 635 2.03 -21.46 -3.89
CA ASP A 635 2.47 -20.43 -2.93
C ASP A 635 1.31 -19.77 -2.18
N PHE A 636 0.17 -19.58 -2.83
CA PHE A 636 -1.03 -19.05 -2.19
C PHE A 636 -1.64 -20.05 -1.22
N TYR A 637 -1.94 -21.28 -1.64
CA TYR A 637 -2.56 -22.28 -0.75
C TYR A 637 -1.67 -22.58 0.46
N ASP A 638 -0.36 -22.74 0.23
CA ASP A 638 0.59 -23.16 1.26
C ASP A 638 0.84 -22.07 2.33
N LYS A 639 0.43 -20.81 2.07
CA LYS A 639 0.58 -19.66 2.99
C LYS A 639 -0.74 -19.02 3.46
N ALA A 640 -1.77 -18.99 2.62
CA ALA A 640 -3.01 -18.25 2.87
C ALA A 640 -3.94 -19.01 3.84
N LYS A 641 -3.89 -18.64 5.12
CA LYS A 641 -4.71 -19.21 6.21
C LYS A 641 -6.19 -18.77 6.14
N ILE A 642 -6.85 -18.99 5.00
CA ILE A 642 -8.24 -18.55 4.71
C ILE A 642 -9.23 -19.70 4.48
N PHE A 643 -8.77 -20.95 4.48
CA PHE A 643 -9.52 -22.14 4.05
C PHE A 643 -10.26 -22.88 5.19
N ASN A 644 -10.75 -22.15 6.19
CA ASN A 644 -11.54 -22.72 7.30
C ASN A 644 -12.74 -23.55 6.77
N PRO A 645 -13.24 -24.55 7.53
CA PRO A 645 -14.16 -25.59 7.01
C PRO A 645 -15.39 -25.07 6.22
N VAL A 646 -16.04 -24.01 6.70
CA VAL A 646 -17.21 -23.38 6.05
C VAL A 646 -16.90 -22.85 4.63
N ARG A 647 -15.65 -22.42 4.38
CA ARG A 647 -15.23 -21.87 3.08
C ARG A 647 -14.76 -22.94 2.10
N ARG A 648 -14.23 -24.09 2.57
CA ARG A 648 -13.72 -25.17 1.70
C ARG A 648 -14.77 -25.60 0.66
N VAL A 649 -16.00 -25.84 1.12
CA VAL A 649 -17.14 -26.22 0.25
C VAL A 649 -17.42 -25.16 -0.81
N THR A 650 -17.43 -23.87 -0.44
CA THR A 650 -17.66 -22.76 -1.39
C THR A 650 -16.55 -22.68 -2.44
N THR A 651 -15.28 -22.77 -2.03
CA THR A 651 -14.14 -22.77 -2.95
C THR A 651 -14.19 -23.97 -3.89
N VAL A 652 -14.48 -25.17 -3.39
CA VAL A 652 -14.65 -26.38 -4.21
C VAL A 652 -15.78 -26.20 -5.23
N MET A 653 -16.93 -25.63 -4.82
CA MET A 653 -18.02 -25.32 -5.75
C MET A 653 -17.63 -24.28 -6.82
N GLN A 654 -16.81 -23.28 -6.49
CA GLN A 654 -16.30 -22.28 -7.44
C GLN A 654 -15.27 -22.87 -8.42
N LEU A 655 -14.40 -23.77 -7.97
CA LEU A 655 -13.47 -24.53 -8.81
C LEU A 655 -14.23 -25.46 -9.77
N LEU A 656 -15.20 -26.22 -9.26
CA LEU A 656 -16.07 -27.08 -10.07
C LEU A 656 -16.92 -26.28 -11.08
N HIS A 657 -17.40 -25.08 -10.71
CA HIS A 657 -18.06 -24.15 -11.63
C HIS A 657 -17.12 -23.65 -12.73
N SER A 658 -15.85 -23.37 -12.40
CA SER A 658 -14.83 -22.98 -13.36
C SER A 658 -14.57 -24.09 -14.40
N LEU A 659 -14.41 -25.34 -13.94
CA LEU A 659 -14.32 -26.51 -14.82
C LEU A 659 -15.57 -26.69 -15.69
N LYS A 660 -16.76 -26.60 -15.08
CA LYS A 660 -18.06 -26.88 -15.72
C LYS A 660 -18.46 -25.85 -16.79
N PHE A 661 -18.16 -24.57 -16.56
CA PHE A 661 -18.64 -23.48 -17.42
C PHE A 661 -17.56 -22.81 -18.27
N TYR A 662 -16.28 -22.84 -17.88
CA TYR A 662 -15.22 -22.07 -18.57
C TYR A 662 -14.12 -22.96 -19.17
N TYR A 663 -13.63 -23.96 -18.42
CA TYR A 663 -12.53 -24.84 -18.82
C TYR A 663 -12.99 -26.22 -19.32
N TRP A 664 -14.00 -26.21 -20.19
CA TRP A 664 -14.43 -27.36 -20.98
C TRP A 664 -13.63 -27.46 -22.29
N VAL A 665 -13.28 -28.68 -22.71
CA VAL A 665 -12.64 -28.94 -24.02
C VAL A 665 -13.71 -29.07 -25.11
N THR A 666 -14.66 -30.00 -24.93
CA THR A 666 -15.85 -30.17 -25.78
C THR A 666 -17.01 -29.28 -25.31
N ASP A 667 -17.78 -28.66 -26.22
CA ASP A 667 -18.89 -27.75 -25.86
C ASP A 667 -20.03 -28.49 -25.12
N PRO A 668 -20.27 -28.20 -23.83
CA PRO A 668 -21.16 -29.00 -22.99
C PRO A 668 -22.65 -28.80 -23.29
N ARG A 669 -22.99 -27.91 -24.24
CA ARG A 669 -24.37 -27.74 -24.75
C ARG A 669 -24.96 -29.05 -25.30
N ARG A 670 -24.15 -29.89 -25.95
CA ARG A 670 -24.64 -31.10 -26.65
C ARG A 670 -24.86 -32.31 -25.77
N ARG A 671 -24.02 -32.52 -24.73
CA ARG A 671 -24.04 -33.72 -23.89
C ARG A 671 -24.67 -33.47 -22.51
N SER A 672 -24.44 -32.30 -21.92
CA SER A 672 -25.01 -31.93 -20.62
C SER A 672 -26.10 -30.84 -20.67
N GLY A 673 -26.37 -30.23 -21.84
CA GLY A 673 -27.33 -29.11 -21.95
C GLY A 673 -26.85 -27.82 -21.26
N ILE A 674 -25.58 -27.73 -20.88
CA ILE A 674 -25.00 -26.58 -20.17
C ILE A 674 -24.61 -25.51 -21.18
N ASP A 675 -25.00 -24.25 -20.95
CA ASP A 675 -24.42 -23.16 -21.74
C ASP A 675 -23.01 -22.79 -21.24
N GLY A 676 -22.00 -23.25 -21.98
CA GLY A 676 -20.60 -22.91 -21.74
C GLY A 676 -20.33 -21.41 -21.87
N LYS A 677 -19.70 -20.83 -20.85
CA LYS A 677 -19.28 -19.43 -20.76
C LYS A 677 -17.91 -19.23 -21.41
N GLY A 678 -17.42 -17.99 -21.45
CA GLY A 678 -16.13 -17.64 -22.08
C GLY A 678 -16.14 -17.66 -23.62
N LYS A 679 -17.32 -17.69 -24.26
CA LYS A 679 -17.46 -17.73 -25.74
C LYS A 679 -17.33 -16.36 -26.43
N ALA A 680 -17.16 -15.28 -25.68
CA ALA A 680 -17.15 -13.89 -26.17
C ALA A 680 -15.76 -13.35 -26.55
N GLY A 681 -14.77 -14.21 -26.72
CA GLY A 681 -13.37 -13.83 -27.02
C GLY A 681 -12.53 -15.06 -27.37
N PRO A 682 -11.22 -14.89 -27.62
CA PRO A 682 -10.32 -16.01 -27.86
C PRO A 682 -10.20 -16.86 -26.59
N ARG A 683 -10.59 -18.14 -26.70
CA ARG A 683 -10.39 -19.13 -25.63
C ARG A 683 -8.96 -19.70 -25.69
N PRO A 684 -8.41 -20.23 -24.58
CA PRO A 684 -7.13 -20.93 -24.62
C PRO A 684 -7.19 -22.19 -25.51
N THR A 685 -6.03 -22.65 -25.99
CA THR A 685 -5.91 -23.93 -26.71
C THR A 685 -6.25 -25.12 -25.80
N VAL A 686 -6.45 -26.31 -26.39
CA VAL A 686 -6.77 -27.53 -25.64
C VAL A 686 -5.71 -27.84 -24.58
N ASP A 687 -4.42 -27.78 -24.94
CA ASP A 687 -3.30 -28.07 -24.04
C ASP A 687 -3.23 -27.07 -22.86
N ASN A 688 -3.51 -25.79 -23.13
CA ASN A 688 -3.60 -24.75 -22.11
C ASN A 688 -4.79 -25.02 -21.17
N ILE A 689 -5.96 -25.40 -21.72
CA ILE A 689 -7.13 -25.78 -20.93
C ILE A 689 -6.80 -26.97 -20.02
N LEU A 690 -6.13 -28.01 -20.54
CA LEU A 690 -5.71 -29.19 -19.76
C LEU A 690 -4.72 -28.82 -18.65
N THR A 691 -3.76 -27.93 -18.93
CA THR A 691 -2.78 -27.46 -17.93
C THR A 691 -3.46 -26.65 -16.81
N ILE A 692 -4.36 -25.73 -17.17
CA ILE A 692 -5.16 -24.94 -16.21
C ILE A 692 -6.05 -25.86 -15.36
N ARG A 693 -6.70 -26.85 -15.97
CA ARG A 693 -7.49 -27.87 -15.27
C ARG A 693 -6.62 -28.65 -14.28
N GLY A 694 -5.42 -29.07 -14.68
CA GLY A 694 -4.45 -29.71 -13.79
C GLY A 694 -4.20 -28.91 -12.52
N HIS A 695 -3.91 -27.62 -12.63
CA HIS A 695 -3.73 -26.74 -11.47
C HIS A 695 -5.00 -26.56 -10.63
N ILE A 696 -6.18 -26.41 -11.26
CA ILE A 696 -7.48 -26.34 -10.56
C ILE A 696 -7.75 -27.61 -9.75
N LEU A 697 -7.44 -28.79 -10.31
CA LEU A 697 -7.58 -30.09 -9.65
C LEU A 697 -6.55 -30.27 -8.52
N THR A 698 -5.31 -29.81 -8.71
CA THR A 698 -4.29 -29.81 -7.64
C THR A 698 -4.72 -28.96 -6.45
N LEU A 699 -5.28 -27.77 -6.68
CA LEU A 699 -5.82 -26.91 -5.63
C LEU A 699 -7.02 -27.57 -4.93
N MET A 700 -7.96 -28.14 -5.70
CA MET A 700 -9.12 -28.85 -5.16
C MET A 700 -8.70 -30.09 -4.32
N TYR A 701 -7.72 -30.85 -4.81
CA TYR A 701 -7.10 -31.96 -4.08
C TYR A 701 -6.51 -31.50 -2.74
N LYS A 702 -5.70 -30.42 -2.74
CA LYS A 702 -5.11 -29.85 -1.52
C LYS A 702 -6.18 -29.43 -0.51
N ILE A 703 -7.21 -28.69 -0.94
CA ILE A 703 -8.30 -28.22 -0.08
C ILE A 703 -9.08 -29.39 0.56
N VAL A 704 -9.38 -30.44 -0.20
CA VAL A 704 -10.16 -31.59 0.29
C VAL A 704 -9.33 -32.54 1.15
N SER A 705 -8.01 -32.62 0.92
CA SER A 705 -7.07 -33.42 1.74
C SER A 705 -6.73 -32.80 3.10
N ASN A 706 -7.17 -31.56 3.38
CA ASN A 706 -6.75 -30.85 4.59
C ASN A 706 -7.55 -31.29 5.84
N ASN A 707 -6.95 -32.17 6.63
CA ASN A 707 -7.56 -32.83 7.79
C ASN A 707 -7.56 -31.94 9.05
N GLU A 708 -8.15 -30.73 8.98
CA GLU A 708 -8.36 -29.89 10.16
C GLU A 708 -9.34 -30.55 11.17
N PRO A 709 -9.01 -30.61 12.47
CA PRO A 709 -9.84 -31.28 13.46
C PRO A 709 -11.19 -30.55 13.64
N GLY A 710 -12.28 -31.30 13.49
CA GLY A 710 -13.66 -30.79 13.59
C GLY A 710 -14.29 -30.38 12.25
N ALA A 711 -13.58 -30.48 11.12
CA ALA A 711 -14.15 -30.20 9.81
C ALA A 711 -15.14 -31.31 9.35
N GLN A 712 -16.34 -30.92 8.89
CA GLN A 712 -17.33 -31.86 8.34
C GLN A 712 -17.04 -32.17 6.86
N THR A 713 -15.98 -32.94 6.58
CA THR A 713 -15.42 -33.24 5.23
C THR A 713 -16.31 -34.14 4.34
N GLY A 714 -17.61 -33.86 4.28
CA GLY A 714 -18.58 -34.60 3.47
C GLY A 714 -19.31 -33.77 2.43
N ASP A 715 -19.30 -32.43 2.51
CA ASP A 715 -20.06 -31.57 1.59
C ASP A 715 -19.22 -31.03 0.42
N GLU A 716 -17.90 -30.98 0.56
CA GLU A 716 -16.96 -30.89 -0.56
C GLU A 716 -17.11 -32.10 -1.48
N LEU A 717 -17.14 -33.30 -0.89
CA LEU A 717 -17.36 -34.56 -1.62
C LEU A 717 -18.75 -34.60 -2.28
N LYS A 718 -19.79 -34.11 -1.60
CA LYS A 718 -21.13 -33.95 -2.19
C LYS A 718 -21.11 -33.02 -3.42
N ALA A 719 -20.33 -31.94 -3.41
CA ALA A 719 -20.18 -31.07 -4.57
C ALA A 719 -19.49 -31.77 -5.75
N ILE A 720 -18.45 -32.57 -5.49
CA ILE A 720 -17.75 -33.38 -6.50
C ILE A 720 -18.70 -34.44 -7.10
N LEU A 721 -19.48 -35.15 -6.28
CA LEU A 721 -20.48 -36.12 -6.73
C LEU A 721 -21.62 -35.46 -7.54
N ASN A 722 -22.02 -34.24 -7.19
CA ASN A 722 -22.97 -33.43 -7.96
C ASN A 722 -22.40 -32.96 -9.31
N PHE A 723 -21.10 -32.72 -9.41
CA PHE A 723 -20.44 -32.45 -10.70
C PHE A 723 -20.46 -33.71 -11.57
N LEU A 724 -19.95 -34.83 -11.04
CA LEU A 724 -19.88 -36.13 -11.72
C LEU A 724 -21.24 -36.70 -12.17
N THR A 725 -22.36 -36.26 -11.55
CA THR A 725 -23.71 -36.62 -11.99
C THR A 725 -24.32 -35.68 -13.02
N THR A 726 -23.80 -34.46 -13.22
CA THR A 726 -24.42 -33.41 -14.07
C THR A 726 -23.53 -32.90 -15.21
N VAL A 727 -22.28 -33.33 -15.27
CA VAL A 727 -21.33 -33.14 -16.37
C VAL A 727 -21.27 -34.43 -17.18
N HIS A 728 -21.17 -34.32 -18.50
CA HIS A 728 -21.23 -35.47 -19.41
C HIS A 728 -20.10 -35.47 -20.43
N GLU A 729 -19.16 -34.53 -20.33
CA GLU A 729 -17.99 -34.36 -21.19
C GLU A 729 -16.84 -35.23 -20.66
N ASP A 730 -16.37 -36.17 -21.49
CA ASP A 730 -15.53 -37.28 -21.02
C ASP A 730 -14.21 -36.83 -20.39
N ASP A 731 -13.54 -35.82 -20.96
CA ASP A 731 -12.30 -35.27 -20.42
C ASP A 731 -12.54 -34.73 -19.01
N ASN A 732 -13.62 -33.96 -18.83
CA ASN A 732 -13.95 -33.31 -17.57
C ASN A 732 -14.39 -34.32 -16.49
N LEU A 733 -14.99 -35.45 -16.89
CA LEU A 733 -15.25 -36.58 -15.99
C LEU A 733 -13.97 -37.33 -15.62
N THR A 734 -13.10 -37.60 -16.60
CA THR A 734 -11.83 -38.32 -16.43
C THR A 734 -10.90 -37.61 -15.42
N ASP A 735 -10.73 -36.30 -15.57
CA ASP A 735 -9.97 -35.45 -14.64
C ASP A 735 -10.47 -35.56 -13.19
N VAL A 736 -11.78 -35.36 -13.00
CA VAL A 736 -12.39 -35.28 -11.66
C VAL A 736 -12.45 -36.66 -11.01
N LEU A 737 -12.63 -37.74 -11.79
CA LEU A 737 -12.53 -39.12 -11.32
C LEU A 737 -11.08 -39.47 -10.91
N SER A 738 -10.07 -39.14 -11.73
CA SER A 738 -8.67 -39.41 -11.40
C SER A 738 -8.24 -38.68 -10.12
N MET A 739 -8.64 -37.42 -9.96
CA MET A 739 -8.43 -36.65 -8.72
C MET A 739 -9.17 -37.29 -7.53
N LEU A 740 -10.41 -37.77 -7.71
CA LEU A 740 -11.20 -38.40 -6.65
C LEU A 740 -10.62 -39.76 -6.21
N ILE A 741 -10.12 -40.58 -7.14
CA ILE A 741 -9.38 -41.82 -6.81
C ILE A 741 -8.15 -41.48 -5.97
N LYS A 742 -7.35 -40.50 -6.40
CA LYS A 742 -6.15 -40.05 -5.69
C LYS A 742 -6.49 -39.51 -4.28
N LEU A 743 -7.62 -38.80 -4.12
CA LEU A 743 -8.13 -38.37 -2.81
C LEU A 743 -8.51 -39.56 -1.91
N VAL A 744 -9.32 -40.50 -2.41
CA VAL A 744 -9.79 -41.66 -1.64
C VAL A 744 -8.63 -42.57 -1.24
N ALA A 745 -7.67 -42.81 -2.13
CA ALA A 745 -6.46 -43.58 -1.85
C ALA A 745 -5.56 -42.91 -0.78
N ALA A 746 -5.50 -41.57 -0.75
CA ALA A 746 -4.71 -40.84 0.24
C ALA A 746 -5.39 -40.73 1.63
N ASN A 747 -6.73 -40.73 1.69
CA ASN A 747 -7.50 -40.54 2.93
C ASN A 747 -8.68 -41.55 3.09
N PRO A 748 -8.46 -42.87 2.98
CA PRO A 748 -9.54 -43.85 2.87
C PRO A 748 -10.46 -43.87 4.10
N ALA A 749 -9.88 -43.84 5.31
CA ALA A 749 -10.61 -43.89 6.57
C ALA A 749 -11.58 -42.69 6.79
N MET A 750 -11.32 -41.54 6.14
CA MET A 750 -12.21 -40.38 6.18
C MET A 750 -13.20 -40.39 5.00
N LEU A 751 -12.72 -40.66 3.79
CA LEU A 751 -13.50 -40.43 2.57
C LEU A 751 -14.43 -41.59 2.22
N ILE A 752 -14.10 -42.84 2.53
CA ILE A 752 -14.99 -43.99 2.25
C ILE A 752 -16.32 -43.87 3.01
N PRO A 753 -16.34 -43.67 4.35
CA PRO A 753 -17.61 -43.48 5.08
C PRO A 753 -18.38 -42.23 4.64
N ALA A 754 -17.69 -41.18 4.20
CA ALA A 754 -18.31 -39.98 3.66
C ALA A 754 -18.93 -40.22 2.27
N PHE A 755 -18.26 -40.99 1.41
CA PHE A 755 -18.70 -41.35 0.07
C PHE A 755 -20.00 -42.16 0.11
N ASP A 756 -20.04 -43.20 0.93
CA ASP A 756 -21.23 -44.06 1.07
C ASP A 756 -22.40 -43.27 1.68
N LYS A 757 -22.15 -42.49 2.74
CA LYS A 757 -23.15 -41.61 3.38
C LYS A 757 -23.71 -40.56 2.42
N LYS A 758 -22.95 -40.14 1.41
CA LYS A 758 -23.37 -39.18 0.37
C LYS A 758 -23.82 -39.87 -0.93
N ARG A 759 -24.01 -41.21 -0.92
CA ARG A 759 -24.46 -42.06 -2.05
C ARG A 759 -23.53 -42.06 -3.27
N GLY A 760 -22.21 -41.88 -3.09
CA GLY A 760 -21.22 -41.86 -4.17
C GLY A 760 -21.28 -43.09 -5.09
N VAL A 761 -21.51 -44.25 -4.48
CA VAL A 761 -22.05 -45.51 -5.05
C VAL A 761 -22.91 -45.33 -6.31
N TRP A 762 -23.96 -44.51 -6.23
CA TRP A 762 -24.96 -44.35 -7.29
C TRP A 762 -24.40 -43.53 -8.47
N VAL A 763 -23.42 -42.68 -8.20
CA VAL A 763 -22.67 -41.92 -9.21
C VAL A 763 -21.70 -42.84 -9.95
N VAL A 764 -20.99 -43.71 -9.23
CA VAL A 764 -20.13 -44.74 -9.85
C VAL A 764 -20.95 -45.68 -10.72
N PHE A 765 -22.06 -46.24 -10.23
CA PHE A 765 -22.88 -47.16 -11.02
C PHE A 765 -23.54 -46.48 -12.24
N LYS A 766 -23.78 -45.15 -12.20
CA LYS A 766 -24.14 -44.35 -13.39
C LYS A 766 -22.97 -44.28 -14.39
N LEU A 767 -21.76 -44.01 -13.92
CA LEU A 767 -20.59 -43.74 -14.76
C LEU A 767 -19.94 -45.02 -15.35
N ILE A 768 -20.12 -46.19 -14.72
CA ILE A 768 -19.78 -47.48 -15.31
C ILE A 768 -20.61 -47.76 -16.58
N GLY A 769 -21.77 -47.10 -16.74
CA GLY A 769 -22.57 -47.09 -17.97
C GLY A 769 -22.22 -45.98 -18.97
N ALA A 770 -21.08 -45.29 -18.84
CA ALA A 770 -20.66 -44.25 -19.80
C ALA A 770 -20.19 -44.84 -21.13
N ALA A 771 -20.38 -44.11 -22.24
CA ALA A 771 -19.90 -44.54 -23.56
C ALA A 771 -18.37 -44.55 -23.68
N ASN A 772 -17.67 -43.70 -22.92
CA ASN A 772 -16.22 -43.59 -22.91
C ASN A 772 -15.59 -44.63 -21.96
N GLU A 773 -14.66 -45.43 -22.47
CA GLU A 773 -13.99 -46.50 -21.70
C GLU A 773 -13.24 -45.96 -20.48
N ASN A 774 -12.44 -44.90 -20.60
CA ASN A 774 -11.66 -44.36 -19.49
C ASN A 774 -12.56 -43.88 -18.33
N VAL A 775 -13.71 -43.27 -18.66
CA VAL A 775 -14.71 -42.86 -17.67
C VAL A 775 -15.29 -44.08 -16.95
N ARG A 776 -15.58 -45.18 -17.67
CA ARG A 776 -16.04 -46.45 -17.05
C ARG A 776 -14.98 -47.06 -16.14
N LEU A 777 -13.73 -47.12 -16.58
CA LEU A 777 -12.62 -47.73 -15.84
C LEU A 777 -12.24 -46.94 -14.58
N LEU A 778 -12.22 -45.61 -14.65
CA LEU A 778 -11.98 -44.78 -13.45
C LEU A 778 -13.19 -44.83 -12.49
N ALA A 779 -14.43 -44.91 -12.98
CA ALA A 779 -15.57 -45.16 -12.12
C ALA A 779 -15.48 -46.55 -11.45
N LEU A 780 -15.04 -47.58 -12.17
CA LEU A 780 -14.87 -48.93 -11.67
C LEU A 780 -13.78 -49.02 -10.57
N LYS A 781 -12.70 -48.22 -10.66
CA LYS A 781 -11.71 -48.05 -9.57
C LYS A 781 -12.28 -47.40 -8.29
N LEU A 782 -13.52 -46.89 -8.30
CA LEU A 782 -14.25 -46.39 -7.12
C LEU A 782 -15.40 -47.33 -6.70
N PHE A 783 -15.51 -48.53 -7.26
CA PHE A 783 -16.62 -49.46 -7.03
C PHE A 783 -16.48 -50.33 -5.77
N ASP A 784 -15.35 -50.28 -5.07
CA ASP A 784 -14.97 -51.25 -4.04
C ASP A 784 -15.82 -51.20 -2.75
N THR A 785 -16.50 -50.08 -2.46
CA THR A 785 -17.20 -49.83 -1.17
C THR A 785 -18.52 -50.61 -1.00
N MET A 786 -18.71 -51.73 -1.71
CA MET A 786 -20.02 -52.14 -2.23
C MET A 786 -20.59 -53.48 -1.80
N ASN A 787 -19.98 -54.16 -0.83
CA ASN A 787 -20.55 -55.36 -0.21
C ASN A 787 -22.02 -55.25 0.28
N PRO A 788 -22.58 -54.09 0.71
CA PRO A 788 -23.96 -54.06 1.23
C PRO A 788 -25.10 -54.19 0.20
N TYR A 789 -24.85 -54.12 -1.11
CA TYR A 789 -25.91 -53.87 -2.11
C TYR A 789 -26.02 -54.90 -3.26
N ASN A 790 -25.23 -55.98 -3.27
CA ASN A 790 -25.29 -57.05 -4.29
C ASN A 790 -25.16 -56.63 -5.78
N LEU A 791 -24.64 -55.42 -6.08
CA LEU A 791 -24.61 -54.87 -7.45
C LEU A 791 -23.71 -55.61 -8.45
N TYR A 792 -22.85 -56.53 -7.99
CA TYR A 792 -21.95 -57.33 -8.83
C TYR A 792 -22.66 -58.11 -9.94
N THR A 793 -23.94 -58.48 -9.76
CA THR A 793 -24.75 -59.17 -10.77
C THR A 793 -25.13 -58.26 -11.94
N LEU A 794 -25.31 -56.97 -11.70
CA LEU A 794 -25.65 -55.96 -12.72
C LEU A 794 -24.41 -55.32 -13.36
N LEU A 795 -23.21 -55.66 -12.89
CA LEU A 795 -21.96 -55.09 -13.38
C LEU A 795 -21.61 -55.60 -14.80
N THR A 796 -21.93 -56.86 -15.12
CA THR A 796 -21.79 -57.44 -16.47
C THR A 796 -22.56 -56.60 -17.50
N ASP A 797 -23.88 -56.46 -17.31
CA ASP A 797 -24.78 -55.74 -18.22
C ASP A 797 -24.37 -54.26 -18.37
N ARG A 798 -23.88 -53.63 -17.30
CA ARG A 798 -23.41 -52.24 -17.32
C ARG A 798 -22.12 -52.05 -18.11
N LEU A 799 -21.15 -52.95 -17.94
CA LEU A 799 -19.88 -52.86 -18.68
C LEU A 799 -20.07 -53.15 -20.17
N LEU A 800 -20.94 -54.10 -20.53
CA LEU A 800 -21.23 -54.44 -21.92
C LEU A 800 -22.22 -53.48 -22.63
N LEU A 801 -22.86 -52.56 -21.91
CA LEU A 801 -23.79 -51.54 -22.47
C LEU A 801 -23.21 -50.76 -23.66
N HIS A 802 -21.89 -50.55 -23.67
CA HIS A 802 -21.13 -49.90 -24.74
C HIS A 802 -19.84 -50.68 -25.06
N ALA A 803 -19.85 -52.02 -24.98
CA ALA A 803 -18.74 -52.88 -25.37
C ALA A 803 -19.23 -54.29 -25.74
N THR A 804 -18.76 -54.86 -26.85
CA THR A 804 -19.10 -56.23 -27.28
C THR A 804 -18.17 -57.31 -26.68
N PHE A 805 -17.14 -56.89 -25.93
CA PHE A 805 -16.18 -57.80 -25.29
C PHE A 805 -15.47 -57.16 -24.10
N ILE A 806 -14.90 -57.98 -23.21
CA ILE A 806 -13.95 -57.58 -22.18
C ILE A 806 -12.53 -57.48 -22.74
N ASN A 807 -11.86 -56.35 -22.53
CA ASN A 807 -10.47 -56.10 -22.91
C ASN A 807 -9.51 -56.20 -21.71
N VAL A 808 -8.20 -56.17 -21.97
CA VAL A 808 -7.14 -56.28 -20.96
C VAL A 808 -7.26 -55.18 -19.88
N ARG A 809 -7.58 -53.94 -20.28
CA ARG A 809 -7.77 -52.81 -19.35
C ARG A 809 -8.91 -53.04 -18.35
N THR A 810 -10.06 -53.49 -18.84
CA THR A 810 -11.23 -53.82 -18.00
C THR A 810 -10.92 -55.00 -17.09
N TYR A 811 -10.23 -56.02 -17.60
CA TYR A 811 -9.77 -57.14 -16.80
C TYR A 811 -8.81 -56.72 -15.69
N ASN A 812 -7.82 -55.86 -15.98
CA ASN A 812 -6.85 -55.38 -15.01
C ASN A 812 -7.54 -54.68 -13.82
N VAL A 813 -8.51 -53.79 -14.08
CA VAL A 813 -9.26 -53.11 -13.00
C VAL A 813 -10.12 -54.09 -12.20
N LEU A 814 -10.79 -55.04 -12.85
CA LEU A 814 -11.54 -56.11 -12.16
C LEU A 814 -10.63 -57.02 -11.33
N PHE A 815 -9.38 -57.23 -11.76
CA PHE A 815 -8.39 -58.00 -11.03
C PHE A 815 -7.82 -57.23 -9.83
N GLU A 816 -7.57 -55.93 -9.95
CA GLU A 816 -7.16 -55.07 -8.82
C GLU A 816 -8.21 -55.06 -7.69
N ILE A 817 -9.50 -55.00 -8.03
CA ILE A 817 -10.60 -55.09 -7.04
C ILE A 817 -10.67 -56.50 -6.41
N LEU A 818 -10.51 -57.56 -7.22
CA LEU A 818 -10.55 -58.94 -6.76
C LEU A 818 -9.49 -59.26 -5.67
N ILE A 819 -8.39 -58.50 -5.64
CA ILE A 819 -7.27 -58.66 -4.68
C ILE A 819 -7.11 -57.47 -3.70
N GLU A 820 -8.05 -56.52 -3.69
CA GLU A 820 -8.02 -55.25 -2.92
C GLU A 820 -6.70 -54.44 -3.06
N LYS A 821 -6.08 -54.44 -4.25
CA LYS A 821 -4.82 -53.69 -4.54
C LYS A 821 -5.00 -52.70 -5.69
N MET A 822 -5.86 -51.72 -5.45
CA MET A 822 -6.13 -50.62 -6.38
C MET A 822 -4.87 -49.81 -6.71
N THR A 823 -4.57 -49.64 -8.01
CA THR A 823 -3.62 -48.63 -8.49
C THR A 823 -4.34 -47.32 -8.82
N SER A 824 -3.64 -46.18 -8.78
CA SER A 824 -4.26 -44.86 -9.06
C SER A 824 -4.46 -44.56 -10.55
N GLU A 825 -3.97 -45.40 -11.46
CA GLU A 825 -3.92 -45.15 -12.91
C GLU A 825 -4.38 -46.41 -13.68
N ILE A 826 -4.75 -46.27 -14.95
CA ILE A 826 -5.23 -47.41 -15.75
C ILE A 826 -4.02 -48.14 -16.35
N LEU A 827 -3.96 -49.46 -16.15
CA LEU A 827 -2.92 -50.31 -16.75
C LEU A 827 -3.33 -50.73 -18.17
N ASP A 828 -2.61 -50.22 -19.16
CA ASP A 828 -2.81 -50.51 -20.59
C ASP A 828 -2.36 -51.92 -21.01
N GLY A 829 -1.28 -52.43 -20.40
CA GLY A 829 -0.70 -53.74 -20.70
C GLY A 829 -1.08 -54.82 -19.69
N ARG A 830 -0.48 -56.01 -19.81
CA ARG A 830 -0.67 -57.11 -18.86
C ARG A 830 -0.31 -56.69 -17.42
N HIS A 831 -1.23 -56.86 -16.47
CA HIS A 831 -0.98 -56.62 -15.04
C HIS A 831 0.25 -57.41 -14.55
N PRO A 832 1.10 -56.83 -13.67
CA PRO A 832 2.22 -57.56 -13.06
C PRO A 832 1.80 -58.88 -12.42
N GLU A 833 2.64 -59.91 -12.48
CA GLU A 833 2.26 -61.22 -11.95
C GLU A 833 2.10 -61.15 -10.41
N PRO A 834 1.00 -61.73 -9.85
CA PRO A 834 0.74 -61.64 -8.43
C PRO A 834 1.80 -62.40 -7.62
N SER A 835 2.20 -61.84 -6.48
CA SER A 835 3.06 -62.54 -5.53
C SER A 835 2.38 -63.82 -5.03
N THR A 836 3.17 -64.84 -4.68
CA THR A 836 2.70 -66.17 -4.23
C THR A 836 1.79 -66.16 -3.00
N ASN A 837 1.69 -65.02 -2.30
CA ASN A 837 0.90 -64.83 -1.10
C ASN A 837 -0.37 -63.98 -1.37
N CYS A 838 -0.80 -63.85 -2.63
CA CYS A 838 -1.96 -63.03 -3.01
C CYS A 838 -3.27 -63.83 -2.91
N LYS A 839 -4.15 -63.41 -2.00
CA LYS A 839 -5.51 -63.94 -1.83
C LYS A 839 -6.54 -63.17 -2.66
N PHE A 840 -7.75 -63.73 -2.74
CA PHE A 840 -8.93 -63.11 -3.36
C PHE A 840 -9.91 -62.62 -2.30
N GLU A 841 -9.78 -61.36 -1.90
CA GLU A 841 -10.62 -60.75 -0.86
C GLU A 841 -12.07 -60.52 -1.34
N ASN A 842 -12.28 -60.31 -2.65
CA ASN A 842 -13.60 -60.07 -3.25
C ASN A 842 -14.05 -61.21 -4.21
N PRO A 843 -14.34 -62.43 -3.71
CA PRO A 843 -14.58 -63.62 -4.53
C PRO A 843 -15.87 -63.56 -5.38
N MET A 844 -16.78 -62.60 -5.13
CA MET A 844 -17.99 -62.43 -5.95
C MET A 844 -17.64 -61.96 -7.38
N LEU A 845 -16.56 -61.19 -7.55
CA LEU A 845 -16.10 -60.75 -8.87
C LEU A 845 -15.62 -61.88 -9.78
N ILE A 846 -15.21 -63.03 -9.23
CA ILE A 846 -14.82 -64.21 -10.02
C ILE A 846 -15.99 -64.65 -10.92
N ARG A 847 -17.22 -64.62 -10.40
CA ARG A 847 -18.43 -64.94 -11.18
C ARG A 847 -18.74 -63.86 -12.23
N THR A 848 -18.52 -62.59 -11.89
CA THR A 848 -18.73 -61.46 -12.81
C THR A 848 -17.73 -61.49 -13.98
N ILE A 849 -16.44 -61.73 -13.71
CA ILE A 849 -15.39 -61.89 -14.74
C ILE A 849 -15.70 -63.09 -15.64
N ALA A 850 -16.12 -64.23 -15.07
CA ALA A 850 -16.52 -65.40 -15.85
C ALA A 850 -17.75 -65.13 -16.73
N SER A 851 -18.74 -64.39 -16.22
CA SER A 851 -19.94 -63.97 -16.96
C SER A 851 -19.60 -63.02 -18.12
N LEU A 852 -18.76 -62.01 -17.87
CA LEU A 852 -18.21 -61.12 -18.91
C LEU A 852 -17.45 -61.91 -19.99
N LEU A 853 -16.60 -62.87 -19.60
CA LEU A 853 -15.86 -63.75 -20.51
C LEU A 853 -16.76 -64.69 -21.34
N GLN A 854 -17.95 -65.02 -20.84
CA GLN A 854 -18.94 -65.85 -21.54
C GLN A 854 -19.80 -65.02 -22.51
N GLN A 855 -20.16 -63.79 -22.14
CA GLN A 855 -21.00 -62.91 -22.95
C GLN A 855 -20.23 -62.11 -24.02
N SER A 856 -18.90 -61.99 -23.87
CA SER A 856 -18.01 -61.36 -24.85
C SER A 856 -17.98 -62.12 -26.19
N ASP A 857 -17.65 -61.42 -27.28
CA ASP A 857 -17.31 -62.07 -28.55
C ASP A 857 -16.15 -63.07 -28.37
N GLN A 858 -16.43 -64.34 -28.66
CA GLN A 858 -15.52 -65.45 -28.48
C GLN A 858 -14.43 -65.54 -29.57
N GLN A 859 -14.58 -64.81 -30.68
CA GLN A 859 -13.61 -64.80 -31.79
C GLN A 859 -12.55 -63.70 -31.65
N ASN A 860 -12.69 -62.79 -30.67
CA ASN A 860 -11.77 -61.68 -30.47
C ASN A 860 -10.46 -62.12 -29.78
N THR A 861 -9.32 -61.72 -30.34
CA THR A 861 -7.97 -62.00 -29.82
C THR A 861 -7.71 -61.44 -28.43
N GLU A 862 -8.25 -60.26 -28.09
CA GLU A 862 -8.11 -59.69 -26.75
C GLU A 862 -8.84 -60.54 -25.70
N VAL A 863 -9.98 -61.13 -26.03
CA VAL A 863 -10.73 -62.02 -25.14
C VAL A 863 -9.95 -63.32 -24.88
N LEU A 864 -9.20 -63.82 -25.88
CA LEU A 864 -8.30 -64.95 -25.70
C LEU A 864 -7.11 -64.61 -24.80
N GLU A 865 -6.57 -63.38 -24.90
CA GLU A 865 -5.54 -62.90 -23.98
C GLU A 865 -6.07 -62.71 -22.55
N VAL A 866 -7.24 -62.09 -22.38
CA VAL A 866 -7.90 -61.94 -21.07
C VAL A 866 -8.18 -63.31 -20.44
N LYS A 867 -8.67 -64.30 -21.22
CA LYS A 867 -8.81 -65.69 -20.73
C LYS A 867 -7.48 -66.25 -20.24
N LYS A 868 -6.40 -66.11 -21.00
CA LYS A 868 -5.06 -66.60 -20.62
C LYS A 868 -4.56 -65.94 -19.34
N ASN A 869 -4.72 -64.63 -19.20
CA ASN A 869 -4.35 -63.88 -17.99
C ASN A 869 -5.23 -64.25 -16.79
N TYR A 870 -6.54 -64.42 -16.99
CA TYR A 870 -7.47 -64.88 -15.95
C TYR A 870 -7.13 -66.28 -15.44
N PHE A 871 -6.93 -67.26 -16.33
CA PHE A 871 -6.54 -68.61 -15.92
C PHE A 871 -5.16 -68.62 -15.23
N ALA A 872 -4.17 -67.88 -15.74
CA ALA A 872 -2.86 -67.76 -15.08
C ALA A 872 -2.98 -67.20 -13.66
N ASN A 873 -3.67 -66.07 -13.49
CA ASN A 873 -3.82 -65.41 -12.20
C ASN A 873 -4.65 -66.25 -11.21
N VAL A 874 -5.71 -66.92 -11.68
CA VAL A 874 -6.54 -67.82 -10.86
C VAL A 874 -5.75 -69.06 -10.43
N CYS A 875 -4.93 -69.66 -11.30
CA CYS A 875 -4.07 -70.79 -10.93
C CYS A 875 -2.96 -70.39 -9.94
N MET A 876 -2.33 -69.22 -10.14
CA MET A 876 -1.25 -68.73 -9.26
C MET A 876 -1.77 -68.38 -7.86
N ALA A 877 -2.92 -67.69 -7.74
CA ALA A 877 -3.52 -67.39 -6.44
C ALA A 877 -4.06 -68.66 -5.74
N ARG A 878 -4.66 -69.59 -6.49
CA ARG A 878 -5.22 -70.82 -5.91
C ARG A 878 -4.18 -71.81 -5.39
N LEU A 879 -2.89 -71.69 -5.70
CA LEU A 879 -1.88 -72.55 -5.07
C LEU A 879 -1.82 -72.43 -3.53
N VAL A 880 -2.44 -71.39 -2.96
CA VAL A 880 -2.70 -71.28 -1.51
C VAL A 880 -4.10 -71.78 -1.13
N ASP A 881 -5.16 -71.33 -1.82
CA ASP A 881 -6.56 -71.53 -1.37
C ASP A 881 -7.25 -72.81 -1.94
N PHE A 882 -6.61 -73.60 -2.81
CA PHE A 882 -7.25 -74.79 -3.43
C PHE A 882 -7.58 -75.89 -2.40
N PHE A 883 -6.83 -75.97 -1.29
CA PHE A 883 -7.09 -76.93 -0.20
C PHE A 883 -8.24 -76.52 0.73
N ASP A 884 -8.52 -75.22 0.87
CA ASP A 884 -9.59 -74.73 1.77
C ASP A 884 -10.95 -74.66 1.09
N PHE A 885 -11.02 -74.41 -0.23
CA PHE A 885 -12.30 -74.29 -0.94
C PHE A 885 -12.91 -75.64 -1.36
N PHE A 886 -12.10 -76.68 -1.55
CA PHE A 886 -12.56 -78.06 -1.75
C PHE A 886 -12.16 -78.89 -0.52
N GLY A 887 -13.04 -78.88 0.48
CA GLY A 887 -12.82 -79.55 1.76
C GLY A 887 -12.44 -81.04 1.63
N ALA A 888 -11.51 -81.47 2.47
CA ALA A 888 -10.83 -82.77 2.37
C ALA A 888 -11.80 -83.97 2.36
N GLN A 889 -11.81 -84.71 1.24
CA GLN A 889 -12.31 -86.08 1.22
C GLN A 889 -11.67 -86.99 0.15
N HIS A 890 -10.34 -86.98 0.03
CA HIS A 890 -9.57 -88.23 0.18
C HIS A 890 -8.08 -88.03 0.44
#